data_AF-A0A5N5DRP6-F1
#
_entry.id   AF-A0A5N5DRP6-F1
#
_cell.length_a   1.000
_cell.length_b   1.000
_cell.length_c   1.000
_cell.angle_alpha   90.00
_cell.angle_beta   90.00
_cell.angle_gamma   90.00
#
_symmetry.space_group_name_H-M   'P 1'
#
loop_
_entity.id
_entity.type
_entity.pdbx_description
1 polymer ?
#
loop_
_entity_poly.entity_id
_entity_poly.type
_entity_poly.pdbx_seq_one_letter_code
_entity_poly.pdbx_strand_id
1 'polypeptide(L)'
;MQVGNGDFAFGADITGLQTVVPWNILSSWCWHNSSLPTTPGQTSPDDFTGLSWWTHGRLVNYAQPNPAEAAISQWMIANPHRVNLARIGLVLDGKPIEDADIGSPLQKLDMFSGILYSNFSLRGNTVSVETVADPASDTLGIKIRSELLKNGSLSVFFDYPYPIDKNKFENFVGLFNATSNHTTSLRSGEGFAEVEHNIDATTYFTNIKWDGEGSVDRPATNAHRYFLRTRGDMLTFTAAFTLERSHADNTFEAVAATSSDWWSNYWETGAFVDLTDISNSNATELQRRTVLSQYLLAVNEAGRDPPQESGLTNNGWYGKFHMEMVFWHLVHWDLWGKETLLNRSIGVYERFLPTSLERAAQQGYTGARWGKMSDPTGRSAPGEINSVLVWQQGHPFYFAELEYRRSPSNATLAKWDPILTASAEWMSAYAFYNGTTGVYDLGPPMYPVSENTNPNATINSIFELAYWEFSLSIATRWQQRQGKPVPSHWTRVAENLAPLPTENGTYVTYEGVPDMWTDPDLTSDHQGLLAINGVLPPPPNIDIAVFNATVERVYQTWNFSFSYGWDFPLLAMTALRGGDPERAVRWLLDDNFAFDDVGLPIGGTRVPTPYFPASGGLLMAVAMLAAGWEGKEGSKWPESWGGARSEAFRPVL
;
A
#
# COMPACT_ATOMS: atom_id res chain seq x y z
N MET A 1 15.68 4.84 -8.49
CA MET A 1 15.34 3.39 -8.39
C MET A 1 15.34 2.97 -6.92
N GLN A 2 14.74 1.84 -6.55
CA GLN A 2 14.74 1.34 -5.16
C GLN A 2 15.30 -0.09 -5.05
N VAL A 3 15.94 -0.37 -3.92
CA VAL A 3 16.20 -1.72 -3.41
C VAL A 3 15.55 -1.86 -2.03
N GLY A 4 15.12 -3.06 -1.66
CA GLY A 4 14.45 -3.29 -0.39
C GLY A 4 13.90 -4.71 -0.25
N ASN A 5 13.18 -4.95 0.84
CA ASN A 5 12.76 -6.29 1.27
C ASN A 5 11.26 -6.39 1.65
N GLY A 6 10.51 -5.30 1.49
CA GLY A 6 9.09 -5.17 1.86
C GLY A 6 8.84 -4.50 3.21
N ASP A 7 9.76 -4.65 4.17
CA ASP A 7 9.74 -3.95 5.47
C ASP A 7 10.68 -2.74 5.50
N PHE A 8 11.61 -2.65 4.55
CA PHE A 8 12.59 -1.60 4.37
C PHE A 8 12.81 -1.32 2.89
N ALA A 9 12.92 -0.05 2.52
CA ALA A 9 13.29 0.37 1.17
C ALA A 9 14.27 1.55 1.19
N PHE A 10 15.27 1.47 0.32
CA PHE A 10 16.25 2.51 0.04
C PHE A 10 16.01 3.09 -1.36
N GLY A 11 15.63 4.37 -1.44
CA GLY A 11 15.57 5.11 -2.70
C GLY A 11 16.93 5.65 -3.11
N ALA A 12 17.33 5.41 -4.36
CA ALA A 12 18.59 5.83 -4.93
C ALA A 12 18.39 6.72 -6.17
N ASP A 13 19.20 7.79 -6.24
CA ASP A 13 19.41 8.58 -7.45
C ASP A 13 20.44 7.91 -8.38
N ILE A 14 20.81 8.61 -9.47
CA ILE A 14 21.66 8.09 -10.52
C ILE A 14 23.04 7.60 -10.03
N THR A 15 23.51 8.09 -8.88
CA THR A 15 24.79 7.67 -8.27
C THR A 15 24.72 6.29 -7.61
N GLY A 16 23.52 5.70 -7.47
CA GLY A 16 23.29 4.47 -6.72
C GLY A 16 23.10 4.69 -5.22
N LEU A 17 23.15 5.96 -4.78
CA LEU A 17 22.94 6.43 -3.42
C LEU A 17 21.99 7.64 -3.43
N GLN A 18 21.95 8.44 -2.36
CA GLN A 18 21.13 9.66 -2.23
C GLN A 18 22.04 10.90 -2.29
N THR A 19 22.88 10.99 -3.30
CA THR A 19 23.94 12.00 -3.43
C THR A 19 23.39 13.36 -3.86
N VAL A 20 22.59 13.39 -4.92
CA VAL A 20 22.05 14.60 -5.55
C VAL A 20 20.56 14.80 -5.26
N VAL A 21 19.82 13.71 -5.07
CA VAL A 21 18.40 13.76 -4.69
C VAL A 21 18.21 13.14 -3.30
N PRO A 22 17.50 13.81 -2.37
CA PRO A 22 17.31 13.32 -1.01
C PRO A 22 16.16 12.31 -0.92
N TRP A 23 16.22 11.22 -1.71
CA TRP A 23 15.24 10.14 -1.61
C TRP A 23 15.21 9.56 -0.18
N ASN A 24 14.15 8.81 0.11
CA ASN A 24 13.89 8.33 1.46
C ASN A 24 14.53 6.96 1.72
N ILE A 25 14.80 6.71 3.00
CA ILE A 25 15.01 5.39 3.58
C ILE A 25 13.85 5.15 4.55
N LEU A 26 12.85 4.39 4.12
CA LEU A 26 11.64 4.14 4.91
C LEU A 26 11.58 2.69 5.38
N SER A 27 10.90 2.47 6.51
CA SER A 27 10.58 1.15 7.03
C SER A 27 9.13 1.04 7.46
N SER A 28 8.65 -0.20 7.64
CA SER A 28 7.32 -0.50 8.18
C SER A 28 7.22 -0.22 9.69
N TRP A 29 8.34 -0.16 10.41
CA TRP A 29 8.36 -0.13 11.88
C TRP A 29 8.76 1.21 12.51
N CYS A 30 9.40 2.13 11.78
CA CYS A 30 9.87 3.38 12.39
C CYS A 30 8.80 4.49 12.32
N TRP A 31 8.19 4.74 13.48
CA TRP A 31 7.11 5.71 13.65
C TRP A 31 7.45 6.73 14.72
N HIS A 32 6.95 7.95 14.54
CA HIS A 32 7.14 9.06 15.45
C HIS A 32 5.79 9.70 15.82
N ASN A 33 5.64 10.04 17.10
CA ASN A 33 4.56 10.91 17.57
C ASN A 33 5.17 12.26 17.92
N SER A 34 4.71 13.31 17.26
CA SER A 34 4.99 14.68 17.70
C SER A 34 4.49 14.90 19.12
N SER A 35 5.12 15.82 19.84
CA SER A 35 4.60 16.36 21.10
C SER A 35 3.11 16.73 21.00
N LEU A 36 2.35 16.41 22.05
CA LEU A 36 0.92 16.74 22.16
C LEU A 36 0.70 18.26 22.10
N PRO A 37 -0.48 18.72 21.64
CA PRO A 37 -0.80 20.14 21.64
C PRO A 37 -0.77 20.74 23.06
N THR A 38 -0.50 22.04 23.15
CA THR A 38 -0.48 22.78 24.43
C THR A 38 -1.76 23.58 24.68
N THR A 39 -2.72 23.51 23.76
CA THR A 39 -4.02 24.16 23.87
C THR A 39 -4.80 23.58 25.05
N PRO A 40 -5.29 24.40 26.01
CA PRO A 40 -6.04 23.90 27.17
C PRO A 40 -7.23 23.02 26.78
N GLY A 41 -7.32 21.84 27.39
CA GLY A 41 -8.36 20.85 27.08
C GLY A 41 -8.17 20.13 25.74
N GLN A 42 -6.96 20.16 25.17
CA GLN A 42 -6.55 19.45 23.95
C GLN A 42 -5.10 18.94 24.09
N THR A 43 -4.74 18.53 25.30
CA THR A 43 -3.40 18.14 25.72
C THR A 43 -3.25 16.63 25.93
N SER A 44 -4.32 15.86 25.69
CA SER A 44 -4.36 14.39 25.78
C SER A 44 -5.15 13.82 24.59
N PRO A 45 -4.81 12.63 24.07
CA PRO A 45 -5.67 11.92 23.10
C PRO A 45 -7.13 11.78 23.55
N ASP A 46 -7.38 11.65 24.86
CA ASP A 46 -8.72 11.55 25.45
C ASP A 46 -9.55 12.84 25.32
N ASP A 47 -8.91 13.96 25.00
CA ASP A 47 -9.60 15.23 24.77
C ASP A 47 -10.30 15.28 23.40
N PHE A 48 -10.03 14.31 22.52
CA PHE A 48 -10.75 14.17 21.24
C PHE A 48 -12.07 13.42 21.45
N THR A 49 -13.20 14.10 21.21
CA THR A 49 -14.54 13.57 21.50
C THR A 49 -15.34 13.16 20.27
N GLY A 50 -14.85 13.45 19.06
CA GLY A 50 -15.59 13.19 17.82
C GLY A 50 -16.84 14.08 17.68
N LEU A 51 -17.81 13.66 16.85
CA LEU A 51 -19.12 14.32 16.73
C LEU A 51 -20.25 13.29 16.69
N SER A 52 -21.38 13.61 17.32
CA SER A 52 -22.59 12.79 17.26
C SER A 52 -23.44 13.14 16.04
N TRP A 53 -23.67 12.17 15.16
CA TRP A 53 -24.52 12.31 13.98
C TRP A 53 -25.79 11.45 14.13
N TRP A 54 -26.87 11.87 13.48
CA TRP A 54 -28.11 11.08 13.45
C TRP A 54 -27.94 9.87 12.52
N THR A 55 -28.23 8.69 13.05
CA THR A 55 -28.14 7.41 12.35
C THR A 55 -29.38 6.60 12.72
N HIS A 56 -30.32 6.47 11.78
CA HIS A 56 -31.55 5.68 11.94
C HIS A 56 -32.28 5.86 13.29
N GLY A 57 -32.58 7.11 13.65
CA GLY A 57 -33.40 7.41 14.84
C GLY A 57 -32.64 7.42 16.17
N ARG A 58 -31.30 7.33 16.15
CA ARG A 58 -30.45 7.59 17.33
C ARG A 58 -29.23 8.44 16.97
N LEU A 59 -28.58 9.01 17.98
CA LEU A 59 -27.28 9.63 17.83
C LEU A 59 -26.17 8.56 17.95
N VAL A 60 -25.21 8.60 17.03
CA VAL A 60 -23.99 7.79 17.06
C VAL A 60 -22.80 8.74 17.04
N ASN A 61 -21.84 8.53 17.95
CA ASN A 61 -20.59 9.27 17.93
C ASN A 61 -19.64 8.66 16.88
N TYR A 62 -19.18 9.49 15.95
CA TYR A 62 -18.19 9.15 14.95
C TYR A 62 -16.91 9.94 15.22
N ALA A 63 -15.77 9.37 14.84
CA ALA A 63 -14.45 10.01 14.92
C ALA A 63 -14.29 11.13 13.86
N GLN A 64 -15.26 12.03 13.82
CA GLN A 64 -15.30 13.24 13.03
C GLN A 64 -14.40 14.29 13.69
N PRO A 65 -13.54 15.00 12.95
CA PRO A 65 -12.78 16.11 13.50
C PRO A 65 -13.72 17.13 14.13
N ASN A 66 -13.51 17.42 15.41
CA ASN A 66 -14.37 18.36 16.14
C ASN A 66 -13.75 19.76 16.07
N PRO A 67 -14.40 20.77 15.46
CA PRO A 67 -13.85 22.13 15.37
C PRO A 67 -13.55 22.78 16.73
N ALA A 68 -14.24 22.37 17.81
CA ALA A 68 -13.94 22.84 19.17
C ALA A 68 -12.62 22.26 19.71
N GLU A 69 -12.14 21.16 19.14
CA GLU A 69 -10.97 20.37 19.52
C GLU A 69 -9.97 20.29 18.36
N ALA A 70 -9.83 21.38 17.60
CA ALA A 70 -9.10 21.38 16.32
C ALA A 70 -7.63 20.94 16.44
N ALA A 71 -6.92 21.32 17.51
CA ALA A 71 -5.50 20.98 17.68
C ALA A 71 -5.32 19.50 17.99
N ILE A 72 -6.10 18.93 18.90
CA ILE A 72 -6.02 17.48 19.19
C ILE A 72 -6.59 16.64 18.04
N SER A 73 -7.64 17.12 17.35
CA SER A 73 -8.17 16.46 16.15
C SER A 73 -7.08 16.33 15.08
N GLN A 74 -6.38 17.42 14.77
CA GLN A 74 -5.29 17.39 13.79
C GLN A 74 -4.12 16.52 14.25
N TRP A 75 -3.76 16.57 15.54
CA TRP A 75 -2.71 15.72 16.10
C TRP A 75 -3.07 14.23 15.96
N MET A 76 -4.31 13.84 16.27
CA MET A 76 -4.80 12.47 16.14
C MET A 76 -4.83 11.98 14.69
N ILE A 77 -5.07 12.87 13.71
CA ILE A 77 -4.99 12.54 12.29
C ILE A 77 -3.54 12.30 11.88
N ALA A 78 -2.63 13.19 12.28
CA ALA A 78 -1.25 13.21 11.80
C ALA A 78 -0.35 12.18 12.51
N ASN A 79 -0.58 11.90 13.79
CA ASN A 79 0.31 11.07 14.61
C ASN A 79 -0.28 9.68 14.89
N PRO A 80 0.52 8.60 14.94
CA PRO A 80 1.94 8.59 14.57
C PRO A 80 2.14 8.79 13.07
N HIS A 81 3.32 9.26 12.67
CA HIS A 81 3.75 9.41 11.28
C HIS A 81 5.07 8.68 11.03
N ARG A 82 5.28 8.21 9.80
CA ARG A 82 6.45 7.40 9.45
C ARG A 82 7.71 8.25 9.31
N VAL A 83 8.85 7.69 9.74
CA VAL A 83 10.14 8.39 9.81
C VAL A 83 11.04 8.01 8.63
N ASN A 84 11.74 9.00 8.08
CA ASN A 84 12.90 8.79 7.21
C ASN A 84 14.15 8.48 8.05
N LEU A 85 14.73 7.31 7.84
CA LEU A 85 15.74 6.74 8.74
C LEU A 85 17.11 7.41 8.63
N ALA A 86 17.49 7.87 7.45
CA ALA A 86 18.72 8.62 7.21
C ALA A 86 18.73 9.07 5.74
N ARG A 87 19.80 9.77 5.39
CA ARG A 87 20.27 9.92 4.01
C ARG A 87 21.68 9.37 3.89
N ILE A 88 21.93 8.51 2.90
CA ILE A 88 23.25 7.96 2.61
C ILE A 88 23.67 8.37 1.20
N GLY A 89 24.76 9.14 1.06
CA GLY A 89 25.19 9.67 -0.24
C GLY A 89 26.69 9.98 -0.28
N LEU A 90 27.15 10.48 -1.43
CA LEU A 90 28.55 10.85 -1.62
C LEU A 90 28.81 12.32 -1.34
N VAL A 91 30.02 12.63 -0.90
CA VAL A 91 30.52 13.99 -0.69
C VAL A 91 31.91 14.12 -1.32
N LEU A 92 32.18 15.25 -1.98
CA LEU A 92 33.45 15.52 -2.66
C LEU A 92 34.19 16.68 -1.98
N ASP A 93 35.37 16.41 -1.44
CA ASP A 93 36.18 17.30 -0.60
C ASP A 93 35.38 17.94 0.55
N GLY A 94 34.46 17.16 1.14
CA GLY A 94 33.56 17.63 2.20
C GLY A 94 32.43 18.55 1.71
N LYS A 95 32.26 18.74 0.40
CA LYS A 95 31.19 19.53 -0.21
C LYS A 95 30.15 18.64 -0.92
N PRO A 96 28.87 19.07 -0.97
CA PRO A 96 27.85 18.40 -1.77
C PRO A 96 28.28 18.24 -3.23
N ILE A 97 27.86 17.15 -3.84
CA ILE A 97 27.96 16.92 -5.29
C ILE A 97 26.63 17.37 -5.89
N GLU A 98 26.70 18.13 -6.99
CA GLU A 98 25.52 18.57 -7.74
C GLU A 98 25.37 17.75 -9.03
N ASP A 99 24.18 17.76 -9.65
CA ASP A 99 23.93 17.04 -10.91
C ASP A 99 24.94 17.40 -12.01
N ALA A 100 25.38 18.67 -12.04
CA ALA A 100 26.35 19.17 -13.01
C ALA A 100 27.77 18.60 -12.83
N ASP A 101 28.09 18.04 -11.65
CA ASP A 101 29.38 17.40 -11.39
C ASP A 101 29.45 15.96 -11.94
N ILE A 102 28.31 15.35 -12.24
CA ILE A 102 28.17 13.94 -12.65
C ILE A 102 28.34 13.82 -14.16
N GLY A 103 29.47 13.27 -14.60
CA GLY A 103 29.74 13.00 -16.02
C GLY A 103 29.37 11.58 -16.41
N SER A 104 28.72 11.41 -17.57
CA SER A 104 28.42 10.11 -18.21
C SER A 104 27.76 9.07 -17.28
N PRO A 105 26.66 9.40 -16.60
CA PRO A 105 26.00 8.45 -15.70
C PRO A 105 25.34 7.28 -16.43
N LEU A 106 25.44 6.10 -15.84
CA LEU A 106 24.73 4.88 -16.22
C LEU A 106 24.26 4.18 -14.94
N GLN A 107 22.98 3.81 -14.87
CA GLN A 107 22.42 3.05 -13.76
C GLN A 107 21.62 1.86 -14.30
N LYS A 108 21.77 0.70 -13.66
CA LYS A 108 21.06 -0.53 -13.96
C LYS A 108 20.67 -1.24 -12.67
N LEU A 109 19.39 -1.52 -12.50
CA LEU A 109 18.92 -2.47 -11.51
C LEU A 109 18.83 -3.86 -12.13
N ASP A 110 19.55 -4.83 -11.58
CA ASP A 110 19.37 -6.23 -11.90
C ASP A 110 18.31 -6.83 -10.96
N MET A 111 17.06 -6.85 -11.41
CA MET A 111 15.94 -7.35 -10.60
C MET A 111 16.07 -8.84 -10.26
N PHE A 112 16.85 -9.62 -11.01
CA PHE A 112 17.03 -11.05 -10.72
C PHE A 112 17.95 -11.30 -9.53
N SER A 113 18.91 -10.40 -9.29
CA SER A 113 19.80 -10.45 -8.12
C SER A 113 19.45 -9.44 -7.02
N GLY A 114 18.63 -8.43 -7.33
CA GLY A 114 18.30 -7.32 -6.44
C GLY A 114 19.41 -6.28 -6.29
N ILE A 115 20.40 -6.27 -7.18
CA ILE A 115 21.57 -5.40 -7.07
C ILE A 115 21.43 -4.20 -8.02
N LEU A 116 21.59 -3.00 -7.47
CA LEU A 116 21.65 -1.74 -8.21
C LEU A 116 23.10 -1.39 -8.52
N TYR A 117 23.41 -1.24 -9.81
CA TYR A 117 24.72 -0.85 -10.32
C TYR A 117 24.68 0.58 -10.87
N SER A 118 25.58 1.43 -10.41
CA SER A 118 25.77 2.79 -10.91
C SER A 118 27.22 3.02 -11.32
N ASN A 119 27.42 3.65 -12.48
CA ASN A 119 28.71 4.07 -12.99
C ASN A 119 28.61 5.50 -13.49
N PHE A 120 29.55 6.36 -13.07
CA PHE A 120 29.63 7.75 -13.50
C PHE A 120 31.05 8.26 -13.31
N SER A 121 31.29 9.54 -13.63
CA SER A 121 32.57 10.18 -13.41
C SER A 121 32.44 11.45 -12.58
N LEU A 122 33.42 11.68 -11.70
CA LEU A 122 33.61 12.92 -10.96
C LEU A 122 35.02 13.45 -11.26
N ARG A 123 35.12 14.69 -11.76
CA ARG A 123 36.41 15.29 -12.16
C ARG A 123 37.25 14.37 -13.06
N GLY A 124 36.61 13.69 -14.00
CA GLY A 124 37.25 12.75 -14.92
C GLY A 124 37.68 11.40 -14.32
N ASN A 125 37.41 11.13 -13.05
CA ASN A 125 37.67 9.84 -12.40
C ASN A 125 36.38 9.01 -12.36
N THR A 126 36.47 7.74 -12.74
CA THR A 126 35.34 6.80 -12.65
C THR A 126 34.97 6.53 -11.19
N VAL A 127 33.67 6.47 -10.94
CA VAL A 127 33.06 6.01 -9.70
C VAL A 127 32.08 4.90 -10.05
N SER A 128 32.29 3.73 -9.47
CA SER A 128 31.37 2.59 -9.57
C SER A 128 30.76 2.33 -8.19
N VAL A 129 29.44 2.15 -8.15
CA VAL A 129 28.68 1.88 -6.92
C VAL A 129 27.78 0.67 -7.15
N GLU A 130 27.83 -0.28 -6.22
CA GLU A 130 26.88 -1.37 -6.08
C GLU A 130 26.09 -1.17 -4.79
N THR A 131 24.77 -1.22 -4.87
CA THR A 131 23.85 -1.04 -3.74
C THR A 131 22.85 -2.19 -3.70
N VAL A 132 22.69 -2.82 -2.54
CA VAL A 132 21.85 -4.01 -2.35
C VAL A 132 21.21 -4.00 -0.98
N ALA A 133 19.97 -4.46 -0.86
CA ALA A 133 19.28 -4.62 0.42
C ALA A 133 19.23 -6.09 0.83
N ASP A 134 19.39 -6.36 2.13
CA ASP A 134 19.24 -7.70 2.69
C ASP A 134 17.75 -8.09 2.75
N PRO A 135 17.34 -9.23 2.18
CA PRO A 135 15.95 -9.70 2.27
C PRO A 135 15.55 -10.18 3.68
N ALA A 136 16.51 -10.44 4.57
CA ALA A 136 16.27 -10.96 5.92
C ALA A 136 16.42 -9.92 7.04
N SER A 137 17.02 -8.75 6.74
CA SER A 137 17.22 -7.68 7.70
C SER A 137 17.17 -6.31 7.04
N ASP A 138 16.95 -5.24 7.80
CA ASP A 138 16.91 -3.87 7.27
C ASP A 138 18.33 -3.31 7.12
N THR A 139 19.15 -4.06 6.38
CA THR A 139 20.56 -3.80 6.11
C THR A 139 20.75 -3.45 4.65
N LEU A 140 21.44 -2.33 4.40
CA LEU A 140 21.91 -1.93 3.09
C LEU A 140 23.40 -2.29 2.95
N GLY A 141 23.76 -3.03 1.90
CA GLY A 141 25.14 -3.26 1.48
C GLY A 141 25.54 -2.31 0.37
N ILE A 142 26.70 -1.66 0.51
CA ILE A 142 27.25 -0.72 -0.47
C ILE A 142 28.71 -1.05 -0.76
N LYS A 143 29.08 -1.07 -2.05
CA LYS A 143 30.46 -1.21 -2.52
C LYS A 143 30.78 -0.11 -3.52
N ILE A 144 31.81 0.68 -3.23
CA ILE A 144 32.23 1.84 -4.01
C ILE A 144 33.66 1.63 -4.48
N ARG A 145 33.94 1.90 -5.76
CA ARG A 145 35.29 1.89 -6.33
C ARG A 145 35.59 3.23 -7.00
N SER A 146 36.68 3.89 -6.59
CA SER A 146 37.19 5.10 -7.23
C SER A 146 38.59 5.46 -6.71
N GLU A 147 39.45 5.99 -7.58
CA GLU A 147 40.74 6.58 -7.18
C GLU A 147 40.58 7.79 -6.23
N LEU A 148 39.42 8.47 -6.29
CA LEU A 148 39.11 9.60 -5.40
C LEU A 148 38.92 9.19 -3.93
N LEU A 149 38.77 7.90 -3.63
CA LEU A 149 38.73 7.41 -2.24
C LEU A 149 40.12 7.42 -1.59
N LYS A 150 41.18 7.12 -2.36
CA LYS A 150 42.56 6.98 -1.84
C LYS A 150 43.09 8.23 -1.14
N ASN A 151 42.75 9.39 -1.69
CA ASN A 151 43.19 10.69 -1.16
C ASN A 151 42.16 11.34 -0.22
N GLY A 152 41.04 10.65 0.08
CA GLY A 152 39.96 11.16 0.91
C GLY A 152 39.11 12.26 0.26
N SER A 153 39.28 12.54 -1.04
CA SER A 153 38.43 13.49 -1.77
C SER A 153 37.00 13.00 -1.85
N LEU A 154 36.77 11.72 -2.17
CA LEU A 154 35.45 11.13 -2.13
C LEU A 154 35.22 10.47 -0.77
N SER A 155 34.05 10.69 -0.18
CA SER A 155 33.64 10.05 1.08
C SER A 155 32.14 9.78 1.05
N VAL A 156 31.68 8.92 1.95
CA VAL A 156 30.24 8.67 2.15
C VAL A 156 29.75 9.50 3.32
N PHE A 157 28.58 10.11 3.20
CA PHE A 157 27.90 10.75 4.30
C PHE A 157 26.67 9.97 4.77
N PHE A 158 26.40 10.06 6.07
CA PHE A 158 25.14 9.69 6.71
C PHE A 158 24.56 10.95 7.32
N ASP A 159 23.34 11.33 6.95
CA ASP A 159 22.64 12.52 7.48
C ASP A 159 21.30 12.10 8.06
N TYR A 160 20.89 12.66 9.20
CA TYR A 160 19.68 12.23 9.90
C TYR A 160 18.67 13.37 9.97
N PRO A 161 17.42 13.17 9.50
CA PRO A 161 16.41 14.23 9.48
C PRO A 161 15.53 14.24 10.74
N TYR A 162 14.98 15.40 11.08
CA TYR A 162 13.86 15.49 12.03
C TYR A 162 12.54 15.19 11.30
N PRO A 163 11.71 14.24 11.75
CA PRO A 163 10.42 13.93 11.12
C PRO A 163 9.40 15.06 11.35
N ILE A 164 8.48 15.25 10.41
CA ILE A 164 7.44 16.29 10.48
C ILE A 164 6.07 15.73 10.14
N ASP A 165 5.04 16.34 10.74
CA ASP A 165 3.63 15.94 10.61
C ASP A 165 2.74 17.07 10.05
N LYS A 166 3.37 18.11 9.48
CA LYS A 166 2.67 19.29 8.96
C LYS A 166 1.95 19.01 7.65
N ASN A 167 2.56 18.19 6.79
CA ASN A 167 2.03 17.87 5.48
C ASN A 167 1.49 16.44 5.48
N LYS A 168 0.31 16.28 4.90
CA LYS A 168 -0.31 14.97 4.69
C LYS A 168 0.45 14.12 3.67
N PHE A 169 1.05 14.77 2.67
CA PHE A 169 1.78 14.16 1.56
C PHE A 169 3.18 14.78 1.44
N GLU A 170 4.23 13.95 1.43
CA GLU A 170 5.61 14.40 1.32
C GLU A 170 6.45 13.45 0.47
N ASN A 171 7.00 13.97 -0.64
CA ASN A 171 7.91 13.21 -1.52
C ASN A 171 9.28 12.98 -0.86
N PHE A 172 9.78 13.98 -0.11
CA PHE A 172 11.02 13.92 0.66
C PHE A 172 10.68 14.13 2.13
N VAL A 173 10.91 13.11 2.94
CA VAL A 173 10.39 13.05 4.30
C VAL A 173 11.43 13.56 5.29
N GLY A 174 11.04 14.54 6.10
CA GLY A 174 11.82 15.08 7.20
C GLY A 174 12.70 16.30 6.86
N LEU A 175 13.19 16.98 7.91
CA LEU A 175 13.98 18.20 7.85
C LEU A 175 15.41 17.97 8.36
N PHE A 176 16.39 18.04 7.47
CA PHE A 176 17.81 17.86 7.83
C PHE A 176 18.44 19.08 8.51
N ASN A 177 17.80 20.26 8.41
CA ASN A 177 18.29 21.49 9.03
C ASN A 177 17.74 21.74 10.45
N ALA A 178 16.77 20.94 10.91
CA ALA A 178 16.12 21.07 12.22
C ALA A 178 16.92 20.45 13.38
N THR A 179 18.24 20.69 13.37
CA THR A 179 19.24 20.07 14.27
C THR A 179 19.04 20.34 15.76
N SER A 180 18.19 21.31 16.14
CA SER A 180 17.86 21.57 17.55
C SER A 180 16.76 20.66 18.09
N ASN A 181 16.04 19.93 17.24
CA ASN A 181 14.80 19.24 17.61
C ASN A 181 15.01 17.74 17.90
N HIS A 182 16.22 17.23 17.71
CA HIS A 182 16.57 15.82 17.87
C HIS A 182 18.05 15.69 18.22
N THR A 183 18.47 14.48 18.59
CA THR A 183 19.87 14.22 18.91
C THR A 183 20.38 12.97 18.23
N THR A 184 21.66 13.03 17.83
CA THR A 184 22.40 11.86 17.37
C THR A 184 23.67 11.71 18.19
N SER A 185 23.99 10.48 18.59
CA SER A 185 25.25 10.14 19.24
C SER A 185 25.99 9.07 18.44
N LEU A 186 27.33 9.16 18.41
CA LEU A 186 28.19 8.26 17.65
C LEU A 186 29.04 7.44 18.61
N ARG A 187 28.98 6.12 18.46
CA ARG A 187 29.94 5.17 19.03
C ARG A 187 30.71 4.54 17.87
N SER A 188 32.03 4.61 17.87
CA SER A 188 32.85 4.02 16.81
C SER A 188 34.08 3.31 17.35
N GLY A 189 34.58 2.38 16.56
CA GLY A 189 35.80 1.62 16.82
C GLY A 189 36.43 1.16 15.51
N GLU A 190 37.31 0.17 15.59
CA GLU A 190 37.95 -0.41 14.41
C GLU A 190 36.92 -1.17 13.56
N GLY A 191 36.69 -0.72 12.32
CA GLY A 191 35.79 -1.37 11.37
C GLY A 191 34.29 -1.19 11.62
N PHE A 192 33.88 -0.37 12.60
CA PHE A 192 32.46 -0.12 12.86
C PHE A 192 32.15 1.26 13.44
N ALA A 193 30.91 1.68 13.23
CA ALA A 193 30.26 2.81 13.88
C ALA A 193 28.79 2.48 14.16
N GLU A 194 28.23 3.06 15.20
CA GLU A 194 26.82 3.00 15.56
C GLU A 194 26.36 4.43 15.80
N VAL A 195 25.31 4.85 15.10
CA VAL A 195 24.62 6.11 15.35
C VAL A 195 23.31 5.81 16.05
N GLU A 196 23.14 6.35 17.26
CA GLU A 196 21.87 6.36 17.97
C GLU A 196 21.15 7.67 17.63
N HIS A 197 19.93 7.59 17.11
CA HIS A 197 19.09 8.74 16.78
C HIS A 197 17.87 8.78 17.70
N ASN A 198 17.79 9.84 18.52
CA ASN A 198 16.69 10.07 19.46
C ASN A 198 15.84 11.25 19.00
N ILE A 199 14.54 11.01 18.83
CA ILE A 199 13.53 11.98 18.40
C ILE A 199 12.30 11.82 19.31
N ASP A 200 12.08 12.75 20.24
CA ASP A 200 11.01 12.68 21.24
C ASP A 200 10.94 11.29 21.93
N ALA A 201 9.90 10.50 21.67
CA ALA A 201 9.70 9.16 22.22
C ALA A 201 10.24 8.01 21.33
N THR A 202 10.79 8.33 20.17
CA THR A 202 11.31 7.38 19.18
C THR A 202 12.82 7.35 19.21
N THR A 203 13.39 6.16 19.39
CA THR A 203 14.83 5.90 19.29
C THR A 203 15.06 4.76 18.32
N TYR A 204 16.06 4.91 17.44
CA TYR A 204 16.57 3.82 16.62
C TYR A 204 18.08 3.96 16.40
N PHE A 205 18.66 2.90 15.85
CA PHE A 205 20.10 2.76 15.67
C PHE A 205 20.45 2.45 14.22
N THR A 206 21.55 3.03 13.76
CA THR A 206 22.19 2.69 12.49
C THR A 206 23.57 2.12 12.75
N ASN A 207 23.74 0.82 12.48
CA ASN A 207 24.99 0.10 12.62
C ASN A 207 25.72 0.08 11.28
N ILE A 208 26.90 0.68 11.23
CA ILE A 208 27.72 0.81 10.04
C ILE A 208 28.97 -0.05 10.23
N LYS A 209 29.22 -0.98 9.31
CA LYS A 209 30.43 -1.81 9.29
C LYS A 209 31.13 -1.70 7.96
N TRP A 210 32.45 -1.60 7.94
CA TRP A 210 33.21 -1.49 6.70
C TRP A 210 34.45 -2.36 6.72
N ASP A 211 34.91 -2.70 5.52
CA ASP A 211 36.13 -3.47 5.33
C ASP A 211 37.37 -2.58 5.28
N GLY A 212 38.49 -3.09 5.79
CA GLY A 212 39.80 -2.44 5.71
C GLY A 212 39.94 -1.20 6.60
N GLU A 213 40.93 -0.35 6.28
CA GLU A 213 41.16 0.89 7.02
C GLU A 213 40.07 1.93 6.70
N GLY A 214 39.36 2.38 7.72
CA GLY A 214 38.40 3.46 7.58
C GLY A 214 38.09 4.14 8.90
N SER A 215 37.48 5.30 8.82
CA SER A 215 37.10 6.11 9.99
C SER A 215 35.80 6.85 9.74
N VAL A 216 35.02 6.99 10.80
CA VAL A 216 33.82 7.83 10.83
C VAL A 216 34.06 9.02 11.74
N ASP A 217 33.81 10.22 11.22
CA ASP A 217 33.87 11.47 11.99
C ASP A 217 32.65 12.36 11.75
N ARG A 218 32.43 13.27 12.69
CA ARG A 218 31.36 14.27 12.67
C ARG A 218 31.98 15.62 12.27
N PRO A 219 31.54 16.27 11.17
CA PRO A 219 32.16 17.50 10.68
C PRO A 219 31.88 18.71 11.60
N ALA A 220 30.78 18.69 12.36
CA ALA A 220 30.44 19.70 13.36
C ALA A 220 29.62 19.13 14.51
N THR A 221 29.84 19.58 15.74
CA THR A 221 29.19 19.05 16.96
C THR A 221 27.66 19.15 16.94
N ASN A 222 27.10 20.15 16.24
CA ASN A 222 25.66 20.37 16.10
C ASN A 222 25.06 19.79 14.81
N ALA A 223 25.86 19.23 13.91
CA ALA A 223 25.35 18.63 12.67
C ALA A 223 24.97 17.18 12.89
N HIS A 224 23.79 16.72 12.48
CA HIS A 224 23.43 15.28 12.52
C HIS A 224 23.95 14.54 11.29
N ARG A 225 25.18 14.86 10.89
CA ARG A 225 25.84 14.33 9.70
C ARG A 225 27.18 13.70 10.07
N TYR A 226 27.51 12.59 9.44
CA TYR A 226 28.74 11.83 9.68
C TYR A 226 29.39 11.44 8.36
N PHE A 227 30.72 11.39 8.31
CA PHE A 227 31.47 11.03 7.11
C PHE A 227 32.28 9.76 7.34
N LEU A 228 32.04 8.74 6.51
CA LEU A 228 32.83 7.53 6.41
C LEU A 228 33.89 7.69 5.32
N ARG A 229 35.15 7.46 5.71
CA ARG A 229 36.33 7.56 4.84
C ARG A 229 37.13 6.27 4.86
N THR A 230 37.81 5.98 3.74
CA THR A 230 38.81 4.91 3.60
C THR A 230 40.12 5.51 3.08
N ARG A 231 41.18 4.70 3.04
CA ARG A 231 42.46 5.02 2.38
C ARG A 231 42.72 4.19 1.11
N GLY A 232 41.85 3.23 0.80
CA GLY A 232 41.90 2.43 -0.43
C GLY A 232 41.19 3.10 -1.61
N ASP A 233 41.24 2.47 -2.79
CA ASP A 233 40.36 2.80 -3.94
C ASP A 233 39.01 2.09 -3.87
N MET A 234 38.77 1.32 -2.81
CA MET A 234 37.53 0.61 -2.57
C MET A 234 37.03 0.88 -1.16
N LEU A 235 35.75 1.19 -1.04
CA LEU A 235 35.03 1.26 0.22
C LEU A 235 33.83 0.32 0.14
N THR A 236 33.87 -0.73 0.95
CA THR A 236 32.77 -1.68 1.11
C THR A 236 32.23 -1.55 2.52
N PHE A 237 30.91 -1.38 2.66
CA PHE A 237 30.28 -1.27 3.97
C PHE A 237 28.82 -1.74 3.97
N THR A 238 28.31 -2.02 5.16
CA THR A 238 26.89 -2.25 5.43
C THR A 238 26.36 -1.18 6.38
N ALA A 239 25.07 -0.87 6.26
CA ALA A 239 24.33 0.02 7.16
C ALA A 239 23.00 -0.67 7.55
N ALA A 240 22.91 -1.11 8.80
CA ALA A 240 21.73 -1.81 9.34
C ALA A 240 20.92 -0.90 10.27
N PHE A 241 19.62 -0.79 10.03
CA PHE A 241 18.69 0.01 10.83
C PHE A 241 17.91 -0.87 11.79
N THR A 242 17.83 -0.49 13.05
CA THR A 242 17.26 -1.34 14.11
C THR A 242 16.61 -0.52 15.23
N LEU A 243 15.54 -1.05 15.84
CA LEU A 243 14.89 -0.46 17.02
C LEU A 243 15.73 -0.60 18.31
N GLU A 244 16.55 -1.64 18.38
CA GLU A 244 17.39 -1.95 19.53
C GLU A 244 18.86 -1.98 19.09
N ARG A 245 19.77 -1.75 20.04
CA ARG A 245 21.21 -1.89 19.77
C ARG A 245 21.51 -3.31 19.30
N SER A 246 22.16 -3.41 18.16
CA SER A 246 22.50 -4.68 17.55
C SER A 246 23.95 -4.67 17.09
N HIS A 247 24.62 -5.81 17.20
CA HIS A 247 25.96 -6.01 16.66
C HIS A 247 25.85 -6.89 15.41
N ALA A 248 25.08 -6.44 14.41
CA ALA A 248 24.96 -7.15 13.15
C ALA A 248 26.34 -7.20 12.45
N ASP A 249 26.83 -8.41 12.18
CA ASP A 249 28.14 -8.69 11.55
C ASP A 249 27.99 -8.99 10.05
N ASN A 250 27.06 -8.31 9.38
CA ASN A 250 26.79 -8.53 7.97
C ASN A 250 27.86 -7.84 7.10
N THR A 251 28.48 -8.60 6.20
CA THR A 251 29.36 -8.09 5.15
C THR A 251 28.56 -7.81 3.87
N PHE A 252 29.10 -6.99 2.97
CA PHE A 252 28.48 -6.75 1.66
C PHE A 252 28.30 -8.05 0.88
N GLU A 253 29.32 -8.91 0.85
CA GLU A 253 29.30 -10.17 0.09
C GLU A 253 28.19 -11.10 0.58
N ALA A 254 27.97 -11.16 1.90
CA ALA A 254 26.88 -11.95 2.48
C ALA A 254 25.52 -11.39 2.07
N VAL A 255 25.32 -10.07 2.20
CA VAL A 255 24.07 -9.40 1.80
C VAL A 255 23.79 -9.59 0.31
N ALA A 256 24.79 -9.41 -0.55
CA ALA A 256 24.66 -9.58 -2.00
C ALA A 256 24.30 -11.03 -2.38
N ALA A 257 24.92 -12.02 -1.73
CA ALA A 257 24.59 -13.43 -1.94
C ALA A 257 23.15 -13.75 -1.51
N THR A 258 22.75 -13.33 -0.30
CA THR A 258 21.39 -13.57 0.20
C THR A 258 20.33 -12.84 -0.62
N SER A 259 20.61 -11.61 -1.06
CA SER A 259 19.74 -10.89 -2.01
C SER A 259 19.58 -11.67 -3.31
N SER A 260 20.69 -12.13 -3.90
CA SER A 260 20.63 -12.87 -5.16
C SER A 260 19.82 -14.16 -5.03
N ASP A 261 20.01 -14.92 -3.96
CA ASP A 261 19.27 -16.16 -3.70
C ASP A 261 17.78 -15.89 -3.50
N TRP A 262 17.44 -14.82 -2.76
CA TRP A 262 16.04 -14.48 -2.49
C TRP A 262 15.33 -13.98 -3.76
N TRP A 263 15.95 -13.09 -4.53
CA TRP A 263 15.35 -12.55 -5.76
C TRP A 263 15.26 -13.60 -6.86
N SER A 264 16.28 -14.46 -7.05
CA SER A 264 16.17 -15.55 -8.02
C SER A 264 15.03 -16.48 -7.64
N ASN A 265 14.93 -16.87 -6.37
CA ASN A 265 13.80 -17.66 -5.88
C ASN A 265 12.46 -16.92 -6.03
N TYR A 266 12.42 -15.60 -5.84
CA TYR A 266 11.23 -14.79 -6.10
C TYR A 266 10.82 -14.88 -7.58
N TRP A 267 11.73 -14.87 -8.54
CA TRP A 267 11.34 -14.98 -9.95
C TRP A 267 11.04 -16.41 -10.40
N GLU A 268 11.69 -17.42 -9.79
CA GLU A 268 11.59 -18.83 -10.18
C GLU A 268 10.44 -19.60 -9.50
N THR A 269 9.71 -18.95 -8.59
CA THR A 269 8.58 -19.58 -7.87
C THR A 269 7.29 -18.81 -8.08
N GLY A 270 6.14 -19.46 -7.89
CA GLY A 270 4.84 -18.82 -8.07
C GLY A 270 4.45 -18.72 -9.55
N ALA A 271 3.57 -17.78 -9.87
CA ALA A 271 3.05 -17.59 -11.22
C ALA A 271 3.93 -16.65 -12.05
N PHE A 272 3.97 -16.89 -13.35
CA PHE A 272 4.69 -16.04 -14.30
C PHE A 272 3.93 -15.94 -15.62
N VAL A 273 4.04 -14.77 -16.27
CA VAL A 273 3.49 -14.52 -17.60
C VAL A 273 4.59 -14.04 -18.54
N ASP A 274 4.65 -14.67 -19.71
CA ASP A 274 5.56 -14.33 -20.80
C ASP A 274 4.75 -13.93 -22.03
N LEU A 275 4.87 -12.65 -22.36
CA LEU A 275 4.29 -12.02 -23.55
C LEU A 275 5.34 -11.71 -24.62
N THR A 276 6.60 -12.12 -24.43
CA THR A 276 7.73 -11.70 -25.28
C THR A 276 7.72 -12.30 -26.68
N ASP A 277 7.05 -13.45 -26.86
CA ASP A 277 6.83 -14.07 -28.17
C ASP A 277 5.71 -13.38 -28.99
N ILE A 278 5.03 -12.38 -28.42
CA ILE A 278 4.01 -11.59 -29.12
C ILE A 278 4.69 -10.38 -29.77
N SER A 279 4.72 -10.35 -31.10
CA SER A 279 5.24 -9.22 -31.88
C SER A 279 4.25 -8.05 -31.91
N ASN A 280 4.01 -7.44 -30.74
CA ASN A 280 3.10 -6.31 -30.54
C ASN A 280 3.65 -5.38 -29.45
N SER A 281 3.81 -4.09 -29.74
CA SER A 281 4.31 -3.09 -28.77
C SER A 281 3.47 -3.01 -27.50
N ASN A 282 2.16 -3.25 -27.60
CA ASN A 282 1.25 -3.27 -26.46
C ASN A 282 1.52 -4.47 -25.54
N ALA A 283 1.88 -5.62 -26.11
CA ALA A 283 2.29 -6.79 -25.34
C ALA A 283 3.63 -6.54 -24.63
N THR A 284 4.60 -5.92 -25.31
CA THR A 284 5.86 -5.50 -24.70
C THR A 284 5.66 -4.53 -23.55
N GLU A 285 4.78 -3.53 -23.72
CA GLU A 285 4.50 -2.56 -22.66
C GLU A 285 3.76 -3.20 -21.47
N LEU A 286 2.80 -4.09 -21.73
CA LEU A 286 2.12 -4.81 -20.66
C LEU A 286 3.08 -5.74 -19.90
N GLN A 287 3.99 -6.42 -20.60
CA GLN A 287 5.07 -7.20 -19.97
C GLN A 287 5.95 -6.30 -19.08
N ARG A 288 6.35 -5.13 -19.58
CA ARG A 288 7.16 -4.17 -18.82
C ARG A 288 6.45 -3.74 -17.54
N ARG A 289 5.19 -3.27 -17.62
CA ARG A 289 4.39 -2.85 -16.46
C ARG A 289 4.21 -3.99 -15.45
N THR A 290 3.98 -5.21 -15.93
CA THR A 290 3.79 -6.41 -15.11
C THR A 290 5.05 -6.78 -14.34
N VAL A 291 6.20 -6.87 -15.00
CA VAL A 291 7.48 -7.24 -14.36
C VAL A 291 7.92 -6.16 -13.37
N LEU A 292 7.86 -4.88 -13.75
CA LEU A 292 8.24 -3.78 -12.86
C LEU A 292 7.31 -3.68 -11.64
N SER A 293 6.00 -3.87 -11.82
CA SER A 293 5.05 -3.89 -10.71
C SER A 293 5.35 -5.03 -9.73
N GLN A 294 5.65 -6.25 -10.21
CA GLN A 294 6.05 -7.35 -9.33
C GLN A 294 7.27 -7.01 -8.46
N TYR A 295 8.31 -6.41 -9.05
CA TYR A 295 9.50 -6.01 -8.29
C TYR A 295 9.19 -4.90 -7.27
N LEU A 296 8.51 -3.84 -7.72
CA LEU A 296 8.25 -2.66 -6.90
C LEU A 296 7.33 -2.97 -5.71
N LEU A 297 6.31 -3.81 -5.90
CA LEU A 297 5.44 -4.23 -4.81
C LEU A 297 6.19 -5.13 -3.82
N ALA A 298 7.12 -5.98 -4.28
CA ALA A 298 7.93 -6.79 -3.36
C ALA A 298 8.85 -5.91 -2.49
N VAL A 299 9.37 -4.81 -3.04
CA VAL A 299 10.19 -3.83 -2.30
C VAL A 299 9.34 -2.99 -1.34
N ASN A 300 8.14 -2.58 -1.75
CA ASN A 300 7.37 -1.54 -1.07
C ASN A 300 6.17 -2.04 -0.25
N GLU A 301 5.72 -3.27 -0.46
CA GLU A 301 4.42 -3.76 0.06
C GLU A 301 4.45 -5.14 0.72
N ALA A 302 5.60 -5.82 0.72
CA ALA A 302 5.73 -7.16 1.28
C ALA A 302 6.14 -7.15 2.78
N GLY A 303 5.64 -6.18 3.54
CA GLY A 303 5.97 -5.97 4.95
C GLY A 303 5.00 -6.63 5.94
N ARG A 304 5.26 -6.41 7.24
CA ARG A 304 4.42 -6.91 8.36
C ARG A 304 3.07 -6.22 8.48
N ASP A 305 3.02 -4.93 8.20
CA ASP A 305 1.79 -4.14 8.15
C ASP A 305 1.40 -3.96 6.68
N PRO A 306 0.10 -3.87 6.36
CA PRO A 306 -0.30 -3.50 5.02
C PRO A 306 0.36 -2.19 4.58
N PRO A 307 0.69 -2.04 3.29
CA PRO A 307 1.34 -0.85 2.78
C PRO A 307 0.41 0.36 2.84
N GLN A 308 1.02 1.54 2.92
CA GLN A 308 0.33 2.78 2.54
C GLN A 308 0.35 2.95 1.02
N GLU A 309 -0.48 3.85 0.50
CA GLU A 309 -0.74 3.97 -0.94
C GLU A 309 0.51 4.20 -1.80
N SER A 310 1.53 4.87 -1.26
CA SER A 310 2.84 5.08 -1.92
C SER A 310 3.95 4.15 -1.41
N GLY A 311 3.58 3.07 -0.70
CA GLY A 311 4.49 2.04 -0.22
C GLY A 311 5.57 2.57 0.73
N LEU A 312 6.83 2.33 0.41
CA LEU A 312 8.00 2.86 1.12
C LEU A 312 8.79 3.88 0.26
N THR A 313 8.18 4.42 -0.80
CA THR A 313 8.82 5.42 -1.66
C THR A 313 8.81 6.81 -1.01
N ASN A 314 7.68 7.21 -0.43
CA ASN A 314 7.48 8.50 0.21
C ASN A 314 6.33 8.42 1.24
N ASN A 315 5.95 9.51 1.92
CA ASN A 315 4.83 9.48 2.85
C ASN A 315 3.56 10.06 2.21
N GLY A 316 2.59 9.20 1.93
CA GLY A 316 1.19 9.59 1.78
C GLY A 316 0.41 9.36 3.06
N TRP A 317 -0.53 10.24 3.39
CA TRP A 317 -1.36 10.14 4.59
C TRP A 317 -0.54 9.97 5.87
N TYR A 318 0.54 10.74 6.00
CA TYR A 318 1.52 10.63 7.10
C TYR A 318 2.26 9.28 7.18
N GLY A 319 2.24 8.49 6.10
CA GLY A 319 2.78 7.13 6.02
C GLY A 319 1.81 6.05 6.52
N LYS A 320 0.58 6.39 6.91
CA LYS A 320 -0.44 5.45 7.40
C LYS A 320 -1.05 4.64 6.26
N PHE A 321 -1.40 3.40 6.54
CA PHE A 321 -2.04 2.52 5.56
C PHE A 321 -3.56 2.61 5.63
N HIS A 322 -4.23 2.29 4.53
CA HIS A 322 -5.68 2.37 4.42
C HIS A 322 -6.25 0.96 4.35
N MET A 323 -7.04 0.58 5.36
CA MET A 323 -7.67 -0.75 5.43
C MET A 323 -8.60 -1.04 4.25
N GLU A 324 -9.14 0.00 3.61
CA GLU A 324 -9.94 -0.12 2.38
C GLU A 324 -9.09 -0.39 1.12
N MET A 325 -7.84 0.09 1.09
CA MET A 325 -6.93 -0.20 -0.01
C MET A 325 -6.21 -1.54 0.13
N VAL A 326 -6.29 -2.21 1.29
CA VAL A 326 -5.62 -3.51 1.55
C VAL A 326 -5.96 -4.56 0.51
N PHE A 327 -7.21 -4.55 0.01
CA PHE A 327 -7.62 -5.44 -1.07
C PHE A 327 -6.76 -5.24 -2.33
N TRP A 328 -6.66 -4.01 -2.80
CA TRP A 328 -5.92 -3.64 -4.01
C TRP A 328 -4.42 -3.83 -3.87
N HIS A 329 -3.89 -3.72 -2.66
CA HIS A 329 -2.49 -3.95 -2.35
C HIS A 329 -2.10 -5.43 -2.25
N LEU A 330 -2.96 -6.28 -1.66
CA LEU A 330 -2.50 -7.61 -1.20
C LEU A 330 -3.07 -8.79 -1.97
N VAL A 331 -4.23 -8.67 -2.64
CA VAL A 331 -4.88 -9.84 -3.29
C VAL A 331 -4.00 -10.47 -4.36
N HIS A 332 -3.25 -9.66 -5.10
CA HIS A 332 -2.39 -10.18 -6.16
C HIS A 332 -1.34 -11.18 -5.64
N TRP A 333 -0.85 -11.05 -4.39
CA TRP A 333 0.11 -12.00 -3.84
C TRP A 333 -0.42 -13.44 -3.85
N ASP A 334 -1.70 -13.62 -3.56
CA ASP A 334 -2.36 -14.92 -3.61
C ASP A 334 -2.40 -15.46 -5.05
N LEU A 335 -2.88 -14.62 -5.97
CA LEU A 335 -3.10 -14.96 -7.37
C LEU A 335 -1.81 -15.29 -8.11
N TRP A 336 -0.70 -14.71 -7.66
CA TRP A 336 0.64 -14.90 -8.21
C TRP A 336 1.46 -15.97 -7.47
N GLY A 337 0.86 -16.72 -6.54
CA GLY A 337 1.56 -17.79 -5.81
C GLY A 337 2.68 -17.29 -4.90
N LYS A 338 2.47 -16.12 -4.27
CA LYS A 338 3.36 -15.44 -3.33
C LYS A 338 2.77 -15.39 -1.93
N GLU A 339 2.17 -16.49 -1.50
CA GLU A 339 1.45 -16.55 -0.23
C GLU A 339 2.32 -16.23 0.98
N THR A 340 3.61 -16.53 0.91
CA THR A 340 4.57 -16.20 1.98
C THR A 340 4.68 -14.70 2.20
N LEU A 341 4.54 -13.87 1.14
CA LEU A 341 4.53 -12.42 1.24
C LEU A 341 3.17 -11.91 1.73
N LEU A 342 2.06 -12.44 1.21
CA LEU A 342 0.71 -12.13 1.70
C LEU A 342 0.61 -12.36 3.23
N ASN A 343 1.14 -13.48 3.70
CA ASN A 343 1.07 -13.88 5.10
C ASN A 343 1.86 -12.97 6.05
N ARG A 344 2.79 -12.14 5.55
CA ARG A 344 3.47 -11.14 6.38
C ARG A 344 2.50 -10.06 6.86
N SER A 345 1.58 -9.62 5.99
CA SER A 345 0.62 -8.54 6.26
C SER A 345 -0.74 -9.01 6.78
N ILE A 346 -1.25 -10.16 6.32
CA ILE A 346 -2.67 -10.52 6.52
C ILE A 346 -3.06 -10.79 7.98
N GLY A 347 -2.08 -11.04 8.85
CA GLY A 347 -2.27 -11.13 10.30
C GLY A 347 -2.78 -9.82 10.95
N VAL A 348 -2.83 -8.72 10.20
CA VAL A 348 -3.41 -7.44 10.64
C VAL A 348 -4.83 -7.59 11.18
N TYR A 349 -5.68 -8.43 10.59
CA TYR A 349 -7.05 -8.62 11.06
C TYR A 349 -7.12 -9.24 12.46
N GLU A 350 -6.23 -10.20 12.77
CA GLU A 350 -6.13 -10.76 14.12
C GLU A 350 -5.67 -9.69 15.11
N ARG A 351 -4.60 -8.94 14.76
CA ARG A 351 -4.04 -7.90 15.63
C ARG A 351 -5.02 -6.76 15.90
N PHE A 352 -5.85 -6.39 14.91
CA PHE A 352 -6.79 -5.27 15.00
C PHE A 352 -8.19 -5.68 15.44
N LEU A 353 -8.43 -6.97 15.67
CA LEU A 353 -9.71 -7.44 16.17
C LEU A 353 -10.11 -6.75 17.49
N PRO A 354 -9.25 -6.62 18.51
CA PRO A 354 -9.63 -5.95 19.76
C PRO A 354 -10.06 -4.49 19.58
N THR A 355 -9.28 -3.69 18.85
CA THR A 355 -9.60 -2.27 18.62
C THR A 355 -10.83 -2.10 17.72
N SER A 356 -11.12 -3.08 16.85
CA SER A 356 -12.31 -3.09 16.00
C SER A 356 -13.58 -3.46 16.76
N LEU A 357 -13.49 -4.35 17.75
CA LEU A 357 -14.56 -4.63 18.70
C LEU A 357 -14.87 -3.40 19.56
N GLU A 358 -13.83 -2.75 20.09
CA GLU A 358 -13.98 -1.53 20.90
C GLU A 358 -14.67 -0.41 20.12
N ARG A 359 -14.22 -0.15 18.89
CA ARG A 359 -14.80 0.86 18.00
C ARG A 359 -16.28 0.63 17.72
N ALA A 360 -16.68 -0.63 17.48
CA ALA A 360 -18.08 -0.99 17.30
C ALA A 360 -18.88 -0.76 18.59
N ALA A 361 -18.36 -1.18 19.74
CA ALA A 361 -19.01 -1.03 21.04
C ALA A 361 -19.24 0.43 21.42
N GLN A 362 -18.26 1.32 21.16
CA GLN A 362 -18.38 2.77 21.37
C GLN A 362 -19.53 3.39 20.55
N GLN A 363 -19.91 2.76 19.44
CA GLN A 363 -21.02 3.17 18.58
C GLN A 363 -22.33 2.44 18.88
N GLY A 364 -22.33 1.56 19.88
CA GLY A 364 -23.48 0.75 20.28
C GLY A 364 -23.78 -0.43 19.33
N TYR A 365 -22.78 -0.91 18.59
CA TYR A 365 -22.88 -2.09 17.74
C TYR A 365 -22.13 -3.28 18.36
N THR A 366 -22.59 -4.50 18.06
CA THR A 366 -21.85 -5.74 18.33
C THR A 366 -20.87 -6.04 17.20
N GLY A 367 -19.93 -6.97 17.42
CA GLY A 367 -18.97 -7.39 16.39
C GLY A 367 -17.80 -6.41 16.20
N ALA A 368 -17.04 -6.59 15.12
CA ALA A 368 -15.84 -5.83 14.80
C ALA A 368 -16.05 -4.86 13.64
N ARG A 369 -15.83 -3.57 13.88
CA ARG A 369 -15.80 -2.52 12.86
C ARG A 369 -14.36 -2.20 12.49
N TRP A 370 -13.90 -2.58 11.30
CA TRP A 370 -12.54 -2.27 10.83
C TRP A 370 -12.36 -0.77 10.55
N GLY A 371 -11.18 -0.21 10.84
CA GLY A 371 -10.86 1.20 10.57
C GLY A 371 -10.74 1.52 9.08
N LYS A 372 -10.48 2.79 8.71
CA LYS A 372 -10.05 3.18 7.35
C LYS A 372 -8.54 3.45 7.35
N MET A 373 -8.13 4.72 7.44
CA MET A 373 -6.73 5.14 7.60
C MET A 373 -6.25 4.71 8.99
N SER A 374 -5.29 3.78 9.02
CA SER A 374 -4.84 3.08 10.22
C SER A 374 -3.33 3.12 10.38
N ASP A 375 -2.89 3.01 11.62
CA ASP A 375 -1.49 2.90 12.00
C ASP A 375 -1.24 1.52 12.69
N PRO A 376 0.02 1.13 12.98
CA PRO A 376 0.32 -0.19 13.54
C PRO A 376 -0.36 -0.52 14.88
N THR A 377 -0.92 0.48 15.59
CA THR A 377 -1.67 0.25 16.83
C THR A 377 -3.08 -0.29 16.58
N GLY A 378 -3.58 -0.23 15.35
CA GLY A 378 -4.97 -0.59 15.01
C GLY A 378 -5.98 0.52 15.27
N ARG A 379 -5.51 1.72 15.61
CA ARG A 379 -6.33 2.93 15.68
C ARG A 379 -6.70 3.39 14.27
N SER A 380 -7.96 3.79 14.10
CA SER A 380 -8.41 4.48 12.89
C SER A 380 -8.28 5.97 13.13
N ALA A 381 -7.57 6.67 12.27
CA ALA A 381 -7.42 8.11 12.36
C ALA A 381 -8.77 8.82 12.17
N PRO A 382 -9.03 9.94 12.89
CA PRO A 382 -10.21 10.75 12.66
C PRO A 382 -10.33 11.24 11.21
N GLY A 383 -11.54 11.59 10.79
CA GLY A 383 -11.80 12.14 9.47
C GLY A 383 -13.21 11.86 9.01
N GLU A 384 -13.73 12.72 8.13
CA GLU A 384 -15.09 12.58 7.62
C GLU A 384 -15.28 11.25 6.88
N ILE A 385 -14.50 11.04 5.82
CA ILE A 385 -14.48 9.77 5.08
C ILE A 385 -14.00 8.63 5.99
N ASN A 386 -12.93 8.85 6.76
CA ASN A 386 -12.33 7.82 7.62
C ASN A 386 -13.31 7.20 8.61
N SER A 387 -14.30 7.99 9.09
CA SER A 387 -15.20 7.57 10.16
C SER A 387 -16.55 7.02 9.68
N VAL A 388 -16.90 7.12 8.39
CA VAL A 388 -18.19 6.65 7.84
C VAL A 388 -18.08 5.85 6.54
N LEU A 389 -16.88 5.62 6.01
CA LEU A 389 -16.64 4.66 4.93
C LEU A 389 -16.64 3.21 5.44
N VAL A 390 -17.29 2.30 4.69
CA VAL A 390 -17.63 0.94 5.17
C VAL A 390 -17.31 -0.21 4.20
N TRP A 391 -16.73 0.02 3.03
CA TRP A 391 -16.52 -1.05 2.04
C TRP A 391 -15.37 -2.03 2.39
N GLN A 392 -14.46 -1.64 3.30
CA GLN A 392 -13.39 -2.50 3.82
C GLN A 392 -13.87 -3.65 4.68
N GLN A 393 -15.12 -3.60 5.14
CA GLN A 393 -15.66 -4.55 6.12
C GLN A 393 -15.81 -5.96 5.50
N GLY A 394 -15.94 -6.03 4.17
CA GLY A 394 -16.03 -7.28 3.42
C GLY A 394 -14.69 -7.95 3.09
N HIS A 395 -13.56 -7.24 3.22
CA HIS A 395 -12.24 -7.78 2.83
C HIS A 395 -11.82 -9.07 3.55
N PRO A 396 -12.03 -9.23 4.88
CA PRO A 396 -11.66 -10.45 5.58
C PRO A 396 -12.28 -11.70 4.95
N PHE A 397 -13.52 -11.61 4.47
CA PHE A 397 -14.23 -12.73 3.83
C PHE A 397 -13.60 -13.11 2.49
N TYR A 398 -13.18 -12.13 1.69
CA TYR A 398 -12.48 -12.37 0.43
C TYR A 398 -11.14 -13.07 0.66
N PHE A 399 -10.31 -12.54 1.57
CA PHE A 399 -9.02 -13.14 1.90
C PHE A 399 -9.16 -14.55 2.51
N ALA A 400 -10.16 -14.76 3.36
CA ALA A 400 -10.44 -16.07 3.91
C ALA A 400 -10.84 -17.08 2.82
N GLU A 401 -11.69 -16.71 1.86
CA GLU A 401 -12.04 -17.59 0.74
C GLU A 401 -10.83 -17.95 -0.12
N LEU A 402 -9.94 -16.98 -0.41
CA LEU A 402 -8.69 -17.25 -1.14
C LEU A 402 -7.82 -18.27 -0.39
N GLU A 403 -7.60 -18.08 0.91
CA GLU A 403 -6.79 -19.01 1.71
C GLU A 403 -7.44 -20.39 1.84
N TYR A 404 -8.76 -20.44 2.02
CA TYR A 404 -9.49 -21.71 2.12
C TYR A 404 -9.47 -22.49 0.79
N ARG A 405 -9.61 -21.82 -0.36
CA ARG A 405 -9.50 -22.47 -1.68
C ARG A 405 -8.13 -23.12 -1.88
N ARG A 406 -7.07 -22.50 -1.38
CA ARG A 406 -5.71 -23.08 -1.38
C ARG A 406 -5.55 -24.21 -0.38
N SER A 407 -6.06 -24.05 0.83
CA SER A 407 -5.82 -24.93 1.97
C SER A 407 -7.13 -25.20 2.71
N PRO A 408 -8.00 -26.09 2.18
CA PRO A 408 -9.31 -26.38 2.78
C PRO A 408 -9.11 -27.29 4.00
N SER A 409 -8.84 -26.67 5.15
CA SER A 409 -8.48 -27.39 6.38
C SER A 409 -9.18 -26.81 7.61
N ASN A 410 -9.34 -27.63 8.66
CA ASN A 410 -9.84 -27.17 9.95
C ASN A 410 -8.94 -26.08 10.58
N ALA A 411 -7.63 -26.09 10.28
CA ALA A 411 -6.71 -25.07 10.76
C ALA A 411 -7.02 -23.71 10.09
N THR A 412 -7.26 -23.70 8.78
CA THR A 412 -7.69 -22.51 8.04
C THR A 412 -9.04 -22.01 8.54
N LEU A 413 -9.98 -22.93 8.78
CA LEU A 413 -11.29 -22.60 9.34
C LEU A 413 -11.16 -21.94 10.72
N ALA A 414 -10.38 -22.53 11.62
CA ALA A 414 -10.18 -22.02 12.99
C ALA A 414 -9.44 -20.68 13.03
N LYS A 415 -8.47 -20.46 12.12
CA LYS A 415 -7.70 -19.20 12.02
C LYS A 415 -8.62 -18.01 11.76
N TRP A 416 -9.53 -18.14 10.80
CA TRP A 416 -10.37 -17.02 10.35
C TRP A 416 -11.70 -16.90 11.12
N ASP A 417 -12.16 -17.95 11.80
CA ASP A 417 -13.47 -17.96 12.48
C ASP A 417 -13.70 -16.78 13.44
N PRO A 418 -12.77 -16.38 14.33
CA PRO A 418 -12.98 -15.22 15.20
C PRO A 418 -13.15 -13.91 14.42
N ILE A 419 -12.38 -13.75 13.34
CA ILE A 419 -12.38 -12.55 12.50
C ILE A 419 -13.68 -12.47 11.69
N LEU A 420 -14.06 -13.54 10.99
CA LEU A 420 -15.25 -13.58 10.15
C LEU A 420 -16.52 -13.50 10.98
N THR A 421 -16.57 -14.18 12.13
CA THR A 421 -17.71 -14.13 13.06
C THR A 421 -17.90 -12.70 13.57
N ALA A 422 -16.85 -12.07 14.11
CA ALA A 422 -16.95 -10.70 14.61
C ALA A 422 -17.31 -9.70 13.51
N SER A 423 -16.76 -9.87 12.30
CA SER A 423 -17.11 -9.01 11.16
C SER A 423 -18.57 -9.18 10.75
N ALA A 424 -19.07 -10.41 10.65
CA ALA A 424 -20.45 -10.71 10.28
C ALA A 424 -21.45 -10.20 11.34
N GLU A 425 -21.10 -10.30 12.62
CA GLU A 425 -21.88 -9.72 13.71
C GLU A 425 -22.04 -8.20 13.58
N TRP A 426 -20.94 -7.49 13.25
CA TRP A 426 -21.01 -6.04 13.07
C TRP A 426 -21.77 -5.66 11.81
N MET A 427 -21.50 -6.32 10.69
CA MET A 427 -22.20 -6.09 9.42
C MET A 427 -23.72 -6.31 9.58
N SER A 428 -24.12 -7.32 10.34
CA SER A 428 -25.53 -7.59 10.64
C SER A 428 -26.14 -6.58 11.61
N ALA A 429 -25.38 -6.10 12.60
CA ALA A 429 -25.85 -5.09 13.57
C ALA A 429 -25.90 -3.68 12.98
N TYR A 430 -25.04 -3.38 11.99
CA TYR A 430 -24.99 -2.10 11.29
C TYR A 430 -26.17 -1.93 10.33
N ALA A 431 -26.54 -3.00 9.61
CA ALA A 431 -27.66 -2.98 8.67
C ALA A 431 -28.97 -2.67 9.39
N PHE A 432 -29.69 -1.63 8.93
CA PHE A 432 -30.87 -1.12 9.62
C PHE A 432 -32.14 -1.67 8.99
N TYR A 433 -32.96 -2.38 9.77
CA TYR A 433 -34.26 -2.86 9.26
C TYR A 433 -35.26 -1.71 9.14
N ASN A 434 -35.64 -1.38 7.91
CA ASN A 434 -36.65 -0.39 7.61
C ASN A 434 -38.04 -1.04 7.61
N GLY A 435 -38.79 -0.82 8.67
CA GLY A 435 -40.13 -1.39 8.83
C GLY A 435 -41.17 -0.91 7.81
N THR A 436 -40.90 0.16 7.07
CA THR A 436 -41.79 0.67 6.02
C THR A 436 -41.55 -0.02 4.68
N THR A 437 -40.29 -0.19 4.28
CA THR A 437 -39.92 -0.83 3.01
C THR A 437 -39.77 -2.35 3.14
N GLY A 438 -39.55 -2.86 4.37
CA GLY A 438 -39.40 -4.27 4.67
C GLY A 438 -38.01 -4.84 4.37
N VAL A 439 -37.01 -3.99 4.10
CA VAL A 439 -35.63 -4.36 3.78
C VAL A 439 -34.64 -3.82 4.81
N TYR A 440 -33.39 -4.27 4.74
CA TYR A 440 -32.26 -3.73 5.48
C TYR A 440 -31.54 -2.66 4.65
N ASP A 441 -31.47 -1.46 5.21
CA ASP A 441 -30.77 -0.32 4.64
C ASP A 441 -29.33 -0.22 5.17
N LEU A 442 -28.42 0.26 4.33
CA LEU A 442 -27.07 0.67 4.70
C LEU A 442 -26.97 2.20 4.64
N GLY A 443 -26.55 2.83 5.74
CA GLY A 443 -26.52 4.30 5.87
C GLY A 443 -27.92 4.93 5.82
N PRO A 444 -28.03 6.26 5.92
CA PRO A 444 -26.97 7.22 6.24
C PRO A 444 -26.65 7.25 7.75
N PRO A 445 -25.48 7.79 8.16
CA PRO A 445 -24.46 8.37 7.29
C PRO A 445 -23.50 7.31 6.74
N MET A 446 -23.09 7.43 5.48
CA MET A 446 -22.04 6.59 4.89
C MET A 446 -21.34 7.23 3.70
N TYR A 447 -20.05 6.94 3.51
CA TYR A 447 -19.40 7.11 2.21
C TYR A 447 -19.35 5.75 1.48
N PRO A 448 -19.69 5.71 0.18
CA PRO A 448 -19.42 4.57 -0.67
C PRO A 448 -17.94 4.57 -1.08
N VAL A 449 -17.52 3.49 -1.73
CA VAL A 449 -16.17 3.32 -2.30
C VAL A 449 -15.69 4.49 -3.16
N SER A 450 -16.60 5.26 -3.77
CA SER A 450 -16.24 6.40 -4.62
C SER A 450 -15.90 7.68 -3.84
N GLU A 451 -16.17 7.77 -2.53
CA GLU A 451 -15.77 8.89 -1.66
C GLU A 451 -16.26 10.30 -2.08
N ASN A 452 -17.12 10.41 -3.09
CA ASN A 452 -17.52 11.66 -3.76
C ASN A 452 -19.01 12.01 -3.55
N THR A 453 -19.64 11.47 -2.50
CA THR A 453 -21.07 11.70 -2.21
C THR A 453 -21.29 12.48 -0.92
N ASN A 454 -22.51 12.98 -0.69
CA ASN A 454 -22.87 13.57 0.60
C ASN A 454 -23.19 12.44 1.61
N PRO A 455 -22.38 12.23 2.65
CA PRO A 455 -22.52 11.07 3.51
C PRO A 455 -23.83 11.05 4.28
N ASN A 456 -24.47 12.20 4.52
CA ASN A 456 -25.76 12.28 5.21
C ASN A 456 -26.96 11.95 4.31
N ALA A 457 -26.75 11.88 2.99
CA ALA A 457 -27.78 11.53 2.01
C ALA A 457 -27.56 10.13 1.42
N THR A 458 -26.32 9.65 1.37
CA THR A 458 -25.99 8.35 0.81
C THR A 458 -26.63 7.22 1.61
N ILE A 459 -27.41 6.39 0.93
CA ILE A 459 -28.07 5.20 1.47
C ILE A 459 -28.06 4.12 0.39
N ASN A 460 -27.90 2.86 0.79
CA ASN A 460 -28.05 1.70 -0.10
C ASN A 460 -27.17 1.80 -1.35
N SER A 461 -25.89 2.13 -1.17
CA SER A 461 -24.93 2.18 -2.27
C SER A 461 -24.65 0.80 -2.86
N ILE A 462 -24.58 0.74 -4.19
CA ILE A 462 -24.68 -0.52 -4.92
C ILE A 462 -23.55 -1.49 -4.62
N PHE A 463 -22.31 -0.99 -4.52
CA PHE A 463 -21.16 -1.84 -4.27
C PHE A 463 -21.18 -2.39 -2.85
N GLU A 464 -21.49 -1.54 -1.87
CA GLU A 464 -21.57 -1.93 -0.47
C GLU A 464 -22.70 -2.94 -0.22
N LEU A 465 -23.86 -2.79 -0.87
CA LEU A 465 -24.94 -3.80 -0.83
C LEU A 465 -24.46 -5.16 -1.35
N ALA A 466 -23.84 -5.19 -2.53
CA ALA A 466 -23.31 -6.42 -3.12
C ALA A 466 -22.23 -7.05 -2.23
N TYR A 467 -21.35 -6.23 -1.64
CA TYR A 467 -20.28 -6.71 -0.79
C TYR A 467 -20.81 -7.22 0.57
N TRP A 468 -21.89 -6.63 1.09
CA TRP A 468 -22.59 -7.11 2.29
C TRP A 468 -23.19 -8.51 2.07
N GLU A 469 -23.90 -8.69 0.95
CA GLU A 469 -24.46 -9.99 0.56
C GLU A 469 -23.34 -11.02 0.44
N PHE A 470 -22.30 -10.73 -0.36
CA PHE A 470 -21.15 -11.61 -0.55
C PHE A 470 -20.53 -12.05 0.79
N SER A 471 -20.31 -11.10 1.69
CA SER A 471 -19.64 -11.31 2.97
C SER A 471 -20.47 -12.18 3.92
N LEU A 472 -21.76 -11.88 4.10
CA LEU A 472 -22.64 -12.65 4.98
C LEU A 472 -22.95 -14.04 4.41
N SER A 473 -23.00 -14.18 3.09
CA SER A 473 -23.09 -15.47 2.41
C SER A 473 -21.84 -16.32 2.64
N ILE A 474 -20.63 -15.73 2.61
CA ILE A 474 -19.39 -16.42 3.01
C ILE A 474 -19.42 -16.80 4.49
N ALA A 475 -19.78 -15.88 5.38
CA ALA A 475 -19.87 -16.14 6.82
C ALA A 475 -20.73 -17.38 7.11
N THR A 476 -21.88 -17.47 6.44
CA THR A 476 -22.80 -18.62 6.52
C THR A 476 -22.13 -19.91 6.07
N ARG A 477 -21.48 -19.92 4.90
CA ARG A 477 -20.75 -21.09 4.40
C ARG A 477 -19.63 -21.52 5.35
N TRP A 478 -18.94 -20.57 5.99
CA TRP A 478 -17.87 -20.84 6.93
C TRP A 478 -18.34 -21.50 8.23
N GLN A 479 -19.49 -21.09 8.77
CA GLN A 479 -20.11 -21.79 9.91
C GLN A 479 -20.50 -23.22 9.52
N GLN A 480 -21.11 -23.40 8.34
CA GLN A 480 -21.49 -24.71 7.83
C GLN A 480 -20.29 -25.65 7.62
N ARG A 481 -19.19 -25.16 7.03
CA ARG A 481 -17.93 -25.93 6.85
C ARG A 481 -17.36 -26.43 8.18
N GLN A 482 -17.60 -25.69 9.26
CA GLN A 482 -17.18 -26.06 10.62
C GLN A 482 -18.22 -26.90 11.38
N GLY A 483 -19.38 -27.18 10.80
CA GLY A 483 -20.48 -27.87 11.48
C GLY A 483 -21.11 -27.04 12.62
N LYS A 484 -20.94 -25.72 12.60
CA LYS A 484 -21.50 -24.78 13.59
C LYS A 484 -22.88 -24.27 13.14
N PRO A 485 -23.76 -23.90 14.08
CA PRO A 485 -25.04 -23.28 13.73
C PRO A 485 -24.81 -21.92 13.06
N VAL A 486 -25.58 -21.64 12.01
CA VAL A 486 -25.57 -20.33 11.33
C VAL A 486 -26.47 -19.36 12.10
N PRO A 487 -25.98 -18.20 12.56
CA PRO A 487 -26.81 -17.20 13.20
C PRO A 487 -27.86 -16.65 12.23
N SER A 488 -29.14 -16.73 12.62
CA SER A 488 -30.26 -16.41 11.73
C SER A 488 -30.34 -14.94 11.32
N HIS A 489 -29.76 -14.03 12.10
CA HIS A 489 -29.72 -12.61 11.74
C HIS A 489 -28.76 -12.34 10.58
N TRP A 490 -27.70 -13.13 10.43
CA TRP A 490 -26.78 -13.00 9.28
C TRP A 490 -27.50 -13.32 7.98
N THR A 491 -28.17 -14.48 7.92
CA THR A 491 -28.93 -14.89 6.73
C THR A 491 -30.10 -13.96 6.46
N ARG A 492 -30.82 -13.53 7.51
CA ARG A 492 -31.93 -12.58 7.36
C ARG A 492 -31.48 -11.25 6.76
N VAL A 493 -30.33 -10.71 7.19
CA VAL A 493 -29.80 -9.49 6.56
C VAL A 493 -29.45 -9.78 5.11
N ALA A 494 -28.61 -10.78 4.82
CA ALA A 494 -28.17 -11.10 3.46
C ALA A 494 -29.33 -11.30 2.47
N GLU A 495 -30.40 -11.97 2.90
CA GLU A 495 -31.59 -12.27 2.08
C GLU A 495 -32.54 -11.09 1.92
N ASN A 496 -32.44 -10.06 2.77
CA ASN A 496 -33.41 -8.95 2.82
C ASN A 496 -32.73 -7.58 2.79
N LEU A 497 -31.52 -7.46 2.22
CA LEU A 497 -30.92 -6.16 1.89
C LEU A 497 -31.79 -5.38 0.91
N ALA A 498 -31.66 -4.06 0.92
CA ALA A 498 -32.28 -3.21 -0.10
C ALA A 498 -31.88 -3.68 -1.52
N PRO A 499 -32.78 -3.55 -2.50
CA PRO A 499 -32.48 -3.92 -3.88
C PRO A 499 -31.33 -3.06 -4.42
N LEU A 500 -30.55 -3.61 -5.35
CA LEU A 500 -29.51 -2.84 -6.04
C LEU A 500 -30.17 -1.62 -6.72
N PRO A 501 -29.71 -0.39 -6.45
CA PRO A 501 -30.41 0.82 -6.87
C PRO A 501 -30.34 0.97 -8.39
N THR A 502 -31.48 1.18 -9.02
CA THR A 502 -31.60 1.34 -10.48
C THR A 502 -32.35 2.62 -10.84
N GLU A 503 -31.95 3.22 -11.95
CA GLU A 503 -32.63 4.36 -12.56
C GLU A 503 -32.59 4.22 -14.07
N ASN A 504 -33.75 4.36 -14.72
CA ASN A 504 -33.89 4.40 -16.19
C ASN A 504 -33.19 3.24 -16.93
N GLY A 505 -33.23 2.03 -16.36
CA GLY A 505 -32.63 0.82 -16.97
C GLY A 505 -31.12 0.68 -16.78
N THR A 506 -30.52 1.47 -15.88
CA THR A 506 -29.12 1.38 -15.45
C THR A 506 -29.04 1.27 -13.93
N TYR A 507 -27.95 0.72 -13.41
CA TYR A 507 -27.61 0.79 -12.00
C TYR A 507 -27.01 2.17 -11.67
N VAL A 508 -27.26 2.67 -10.46
CA VAL A 508 -26.75 3.97 -9.99
C VAL A 508 -25.93 3.80 -8.71
N THR A 509 -25.13 4.81 -8.32
CA THR A 509 -24.19 4.68 -7.19
C THR A 509 -24.88 4.39 -5.86
N TYR A 510 -26.01 5.04 -5.58
CA TYR A 510 -26.78 4.83 -4.35
C TYR A 510 -28.27 5.09 -4.56
N GLU A 511 -29.12 4.62 -3.65
CA GLU A 511 -30.57 4.74 -3.80
C GLU A 511 -31.01 6.22 -3.76
N GLY A 512 -31.77 6.63 -4.78
CA GLY A 512 -32.30 7.98 -4.87
C GLY A 512 -31.26 9.06 -5.18
N VAL A 513 -30.07 8.68 -5.66
CA VAL A 513 -29.05 9.62 -6.11
C VAL A 513 -29.61 10.58 -7.17
N PRO A 514 -29.49 11.90 -7.00
CA PRO A 514 -29.92 12.85 -8.01
C PRO A 514 -28.89 12.91 -9.14
N ASP A 515 -29.37 13.02 -10.39
CA ASP A 515 -28.57 13.39 -11.56
C ASP A 515 -27.31 12.53 -11.80
N MET A 516 -27.33 11.24 -11.40
CA MET A 516 -26.18 10.30 -11.40
C MET A 516 -25.31 10.35 -12.65
N TRP A 517 -25.91 10.46 -13.82
CA TRP A 517 -25.22 10.37 -15.11
C TRP A 517 -24.85 11.72 -15.74
N THR A 518 -25.22 12.83 -15.09
CA THR A 518 -25.02 14.19 -15.60
C THR A 518 -24.29 15.09 -14.63
N ASP A 519 -24.25 14.73 -13.35
CA ASP A 519 -23.43 15.41 -12.36
C ASP A 519 -21.95 15.03 -12.57
N PRO A 520 -21.06 16.01 -12.88
CA PRO A 520 -19.64 15.74 -13.06
C PRO A 520 -18.95 15.25 -11.78
N ASP A 521 -19.46 15.57 -10.59
CA ASP A 521 -18.86 15.11 -9.33
C ASP A 521 -19.12 13.61 -9.10
N LEU A 522 -20.23 13.08 -9.63
CA LEU A 522 -20.61 11.67 -9.53
C LEU A 522 -20.12 10.81 -10.72
N THR A 523 -19.82 11.45 -11.85
CA THR A 523 -19.26 10.82 -13.07
C THR A 523 -17.76 11.10 -13.26
N SER A 524 -17.11 11.58 -12.21
CA SER A 524 -15.66 11.59 -12.04
C SER A 524 -15.31 10.65 -10.89
N ASP A 525 -14.04 10.20 -10.80
CA ASP A 525 -13.55 9.28 -9.76
C ASP A 525 -13.95 7.80 -9.94
N HIS A 526 -13.84 6.99 -8.87
CA HIS A 526 -13.98 5.54 -8.90
C HIS A 526 -15.35 5.03 -9.38
N GLN A 527 -15.35 4.14 -10.38
CA GLN A 527 -16.55 3.53 -10.96
C GLN A 527 -17.09 2.36 -10.12
N GLY A 528 -17.31 2.56 -8.82
CA GLY A 528 -17.62 1.50 -7.84
C GLY A 528 -18.80 0.59 -8.24
N LEU A 529 -19.77 1.10 -8.99
CA LEU A 529 -20.90 0.34 -9.51
C LEU A 529 -20.51 -0.81 -10.46
N LEU A 530 -19.32 -0.75 -11.09
CA LEU A 530 -18.80 -1.83 -11.92
C LEU A 530 -18.20 -2.97 -11.08
N ALA A 531 -17.78 -2.69 -9.85
CA ALA A 531 -17.07 -3.64 -9.01
C ALA A 531 -17.95 -4.83 -8.58
N ILE A 532 -19.28 -4.72 -8.66
CA ILE A 532 -20.22 -5.83 -8.37
C ILE A 532 -20.08 -7.02 -9.32
N ASN A 533 -19.49 -6.84 -10.50
CA ASN A 533 -19.19 -7.91 -11.46
C ASN A 533 -17.81 -7.70 -12.13
N GLY A 534 -17.00 -6.77 -11.65
CA GLY A 534 -15.59 -6.64 -12.02
C GLY A 534 -14.71 -7.32 -10.99
N VAL A 535 -14.84 -6.87 -9.73
CA VAL A 535 -14.03 -7.29 -8.58
C VAL A 535 -14.68 -8.47 -7.85
N LEU A 536 -15.97 -8.36 -7.56
CA LEU A 536 -16.74 -9.40 -6.89
C LEU A 536 -17.31 -10.39 -7.92
N PRO A 537 -17.54 -11.65 -7.50
CA PRO A 537 -18.50 -12.50 -8.20
C PRO A 537 -19.85 -11.78 -8.27
N PRO A 538 -20.58 -11.89 -9.40
CA PRO A 538 -21.87 -11.23 -9.55
C PRO A 538 -22.83 -11.64 -8.43
N PRO A 539 -23.50 -10.68 -7.76
CA PRO A 539 -24.45 -11.03 -6.71
C PRO A 539 -25.65 -11.78 -7.31
N PRO A 540 -26.32 -12.68 -6.57
CA PRO A 540 -27.38 -13.53 -7.11
C PRO A 540 -28.56 -12.78 -7.74
N ASN A 541 -28.79 -11.53 -7.32
CA ASN A 541 -29.88 -10.66 -7.78
C ASN A 541 -29.45 -9.67 -8.88
N ILE A 542 -28.26 -9.81 -9.47
CA ILE A 542 -27.85 -8.95 -10.57
C ILE A 542 -28.73 -9.16 -11.82
N ASP A 543 -29.17 -8.07 -12.42
CA ASP A 543 -29.74 -8.05 -13.76
C ASP A 543 -28.62 -7.75 -14.75
N ILE A 544 -28.22 -8.77 -15.52
CA ILE A 544 -27.11 -8.66 -16.47
C ILE A 544 -27.41 -7.69 -17.62
N ALA A 545 -28.67 -7.54 -18.03
CA ALA A 545 -29.02 -6.59 -19.07
C ALA A 545 -28.86 -5.15 -18.58
N VAL A 546 -29.32 -4.87 -17.35
CA VAL A 546 -29.12 -3.57 -16.69
C VAL A 546 -27.65 -3.31 -16.42
N PHE A 547 -26.89 -4.33 -15.96
CA PHE A 547 -25.44 -4.19 -15.74
C PHE A 547 -24.70 -3.84 -17.04
N ASN A 548 -24.99 -4.53 -18.14
CA ASN A 548 -24.38 -4.22 -19.44
C ASN A 548 -24.76 -2.81 -19.93
N ALA A 549 -26.01 -2.39 -19.74
CA ALA A 549 -26.42 -1.02 -20.05
C ALA A 549 -25.67 0.02 -19.18
N THR A 550 -25.39 -0.34 -17.92
CA THR A 550 -24.62 0.49 -16.99
C THR A 550 -23.16 0.62 -17.41
N VAL A 551 -22.52 -0.48 -17.80
CA VAL A 551 -21.16 -0.51 -18.35
C VAL A 551 -21.05 0.42 -19.57
N GLU A 552 -21.97 0.30 -20.52
CA GLU A 552 -21.99 1.16 -21.70
C GLU A 552 -22.25 2.63 -21.34
N ARG A 553 -23.09 2.90 -20.33
CA ARG A 553 -23.32 4.25 -19.85
C ARG A 553 -22.06 4.86 -19.20
N VAL A 554 -21.32 4.10 -18.41
CA VAL A 554 -20.02 4.53 -17.86
C VAL A 554 -19.07 4.90 -19.00
N TYR A 555 -18.92 4.05 -20.01
CA TYR A 555 -18.04 4.36 -21.15
C TYR A 555 -18.44 5.62 -21.94
N GLN A 556 -19.72 5.99 -21.92
CA GLN A 556 -20.23 7.18 -22.62
C GLN A 556 -20.10 8.47 -21.81
N THR A 557 -20.19 8.39 -20.48
CA THR A 557 -20.42 9.57 -19.63
C THR A 557 -19.31 9.83 -18.63
N TRP A 558 -18.52 8.82 -18.26
CA TRP A 558 -17.50 8.99 -17.25
C TRP A 558 -16.35 9.85 -17.75
N ASN A 559 -15.88 10.76 -16.91
CA ASN A 559 -14.72 11.57 -17.21
C ASN A 559 -13.44 10.84 -16.79
N PHE A 560 -12.94 9.98 -17.67
CA PHE A 560 -11.74 9.18 -17.42
C PHE A 560 -10.45 9.99 -17.19
N SER A 561 -10.43 11.29 -17.49
CA SER A 561 -9.28 12.15 -17.17
C SER A 561 -9.13 12.39 -15.66
N PHE A 562 -10.18 12.12 -14.87
CA PHE A 562 -10.15 12.14 -13.40
C PHE A 562 -10.05 10.73 -12.79
N SER A 563 -10.02 9.68 -13.60
CA SER A 563 -9.77 8.31 -13.13
C SER A 563 -8.28 8.12 -12.87
N TYR A 564 -7.94 7.28 -11.89
CA TYR A 564 -6.56 7.02 -11.49
C TYR A 564 -6.44 5.65 -10.84
N GLY A 565 -5.21 5.13 -10.81
CA GLY A 565 -4.89 3.95 -10.04
C GLY A 565 -5.72 2.71 -10.38
N TRP A 566 -6.42 2.16 -9.39
CA TRP A 566 -7.14 0.90 -9.49
C TRP A 566 -8.41 0.95 -10.35
N ASP A 567 -8.84 2.13 -10.79
CA ASP A 567 -9.97 2.32 -11.73
C ASP A 567 -9.76 1.54 -13.03
N PHE A 568 -8.57 1.62 -13.62
CA PHE A 568 -8.27 0.98 -14.90
C PHE A 568 -8.22 -0.55 -14.81
N PRO A 569 -7.59 -1.14 -13.78
CA PRO A 569 -7.81 -2.54 -13.45
C PRO A 569 -9.27 -2.93 -13.25
N LEU A 570 -10.09 -2.14 -12.56
CA LEU A 570 -11.52 -2.41 -12.40
C LEU A 570 -12.24 -2.43 -13.76
N LEU A 571 -12.00 -1.44 -14.62
CA LEU A 571 -12.55 -1.39 -15.98
C LEU A 571 -12.10 -2.60 -16.81
N ALA A 572 -10.83 -3.00 -16.68
CA ALA A 572 -10.29 -4.16 -17.37
C ALA A 572 -10.95 -5.47 -16.91
N MET A 573 -11.03 -5.70 -15.60
CA MET A 573 -11.70 -6.89 -15.04
C MET A 573 -13.18 -6.96 -15.40
N THR A 574 -13.85 -5.80 -15.45
CA THR A 574 -15.24 -5.68 -15.89
C THR A 574 -15.39 -6.05 -17.38
N ALA A 575 -14.50 -5.55 -18.25
CA ALA A 575 -14.48 -5.91 -19.67
C ALA A 575 -14.22 -7.40 -19.88
N LEU A 576 -13.33 -8.02 -19.07
CA LEU A 576 -13.09 -9.47 -19.11
C LEU A 576 -14.35 -10.26 -18.78
N ARG A 577 -15.06 -9.91 -17.70
CA ARG A 577 -16.32 -10.57 -17.32
C ARG A 577 -17.40 -10.39 -18.38
N GLY A 578 -17.38 -9.26 -19.11
CA GLY A 578 -18.21 -9.00 -20.28
C GLY A 578 -17.79 -9.74 -21.57
N GLY A 579 -16.66 -10.46 -21.56
CA GLY A 579 -16.16 -11.20 -22.72
C GLY A 579 -15.39 -10.36 -23.74
N ASP A 580 -14.88 -9.18 -23.36
CA ASP A 580 -14.11 -8.26 -24.22
C ASP A 580 -12.65 -8.12 -23.73
N PRO A 581 -11.79 -9.13 -23.98
CA PRO A 581 -10.39 -9.09 -23.54
C PRO A 581 -9.55 -8.05 -24.28
N GLU A 582 -9.91 -7.69 -25.51
CA GLU A 582 -9.24 -6.61 -26.26
C GLU A 582 -9.47 -5.26 -25.57
N ARG A 583 -10.69 -4.97 -25.11
CA ARG A 583 -10.95 -3.77 -24.30
C ARG A 583 -10.26 -3.82 -22.95
N ALA A 584 -10.17 -4.98 -22.32
CA ALA A 584 -9.45 -5.13 -21.05
C ALA A 584 -7.98 -4.72 -21.20
N VAL A 585 -7.29 -5.22 -22.23
CA VAL A 585 -5.90 -4.83 -22.53
C VAL A 585 -5.79 -3.33 -22.84
N ARG A 586 -6.76 -2.74 -23.56
CA ARG A 586 -6.78 -1.30 -23.80
C ARG A 586 -6.85 -0.49 -22.52
N TRP A 587 -7.66 -0.88 -21.53
CA TRP A 587 -7.72 -0.19 -20.24
C TRP A 587 -6.40 -0.29 -19.47
N LEU A 588 -5.74 -1.45 -19.50
CA LEU A 588 -4.43 -1.64 -18.85
C LEU A 588 -3.28 -0.90 -19.55
N LEU A 589 -3.54 -0.30 -20.71
CA LEU A 589 -2.60 0.47 -21.52
C LEU A 589 -3.08 1.90 -21.78
N ASP A 590 -4.15 2.33 -21.11
CA ASP A 590 -4.69 3.68 -21.25
C ASP A 590 -3.64 4.73 -20.86
N ASP A 591 -3.64 5.87 -21.54
CA ASP A 591 -2.68 6.95 -21.28
C ASP A 591 -2.84 7.55 -19.88
N ASN A 592 -4.05 7.51 -19.31
CA ASN A 592 -4.30 7.94 -17.93
C ASN A 592 -3.87 6.88 -16.89
N PHE A 593 -3.67 5.63 -17.31
CA PHE A 593 -3.07 4.57 -16.49
C PHE A 593 -1.56 4.54 -16.69
N ALA A 594 -0.91 5.65 -16.35
CA ALA A 594 0.50 5.88 -16.63
C ALA A 594 1.44 5.27 -15.58
N PHE A 595 2.62 4.88 -16.05
CA PHE A 595 3.75 4.42 -15.24
C PHE A 595 5.00 5.15 -15.72
N ASP A 596 5.88 5.55 -14.81
CA ASP A 596 7.15 6.18 -15.19
C ASP A 596 8.16 5.19 -15.79
N ASP A 597 9.35 5.69 -16.08
CA ASP A 597 10.45 4.94 -16.70
C ASP A 597 10.99 3.82 -15.82
N VAL A 598 10.87 3.94 -14.48
CA VAL A 598 11.22 2.89 -13.51
C VAL A 598 10.03 2.02 -13.11
N GLY A 599 8.84 2.29 -13.64
CA GLY A 599 7.62 1.50 -13.46
C GLY A 599 6.79 1.89 -12.24
N LEU A 600 7.03 3.06 -11.64
CA LEU A 600 6.18 3.59 -10.58
C LEU A 600 4.85 4.08 -11.18
N PRO A 601 3.70 3.65 -10.63
CA PRO A 601 2.40 4.09 -11.11
C PRO A 601 2.12 5.55 -10.75
N ILE A 602 1.70 6.35 -11.72
CA ILE A 602 1.42 7.77 -11.54
C ILE A 602 0.07 7.94 -10.83
N GLY A 603 0.04 8.77 -9.78
CA GLY A 603 -1.15 9.04 -8.96
C GLY A 603 -2.18 10.00 -9.57
N GLY A 604 -1.96 10.45 -10.81
CA GLY A 604 -2.80 11.42 -11.48
C GLY A 604 -2.84 12.78 -10.75
N THR A 605 -4.01 13.40 -10.73
CA THR A 605 -4.21 14.74 -10.12
C THR A 605 -4.69 14.69 -8.67
N ARG A 606 -5.03 13.50 -8.14
CA ARG A 606 -5.76 13.35 -6.88
C ARG A 606 -4.93 12.77 -5.73
N VAL A 607 -4.02 11.85 -6.02
CA VAL A 607 -3.20 11.15 -5.02
C VAL A 607 -1.70 11.32 -5.33
N PRO A 608 -0.82 11.21 -4.31
CA PRO A 608 0.62 11.31 -4.54
C PRO A 608 1.13 10.23 -5.50
N THR A 609 2.24 10.53 -6.17
CA THR A 609 2.98 9.54 -6.98
C THR A 609 4.15 8.99 -6.15
N PRO A 610 4.34 7.66 -6.07
CA PRO A 610 3.54 6.61 -6.71
C PRO A 610 2.21 6.32 -6.01
N TYR A 611 1.27 5.69 -6.73
CA TYR A 611 0.04 5.12 -6.17
C TYR A 611 -0.07 3.63 -6.50
N PHE A 612 0.47 2.78 -5.62
CA PHE A 612 0.62 1.35 -5.86
C PHE A 612 -0.64 0.48 -5.93
N PRO A 613 -1.83 0.91 -5.48
CA PRO A 613 -3.07 0.20 -5.81
C PRO A 613 -3.26 -0.02 -7.33
N ALA A 614 -2.68 0.87 -8.15
CA ALA A 614 -2.55 0.69 -9.60
C ALA A 614 -1.82 -0.60 -9.97
N SER A 615 -0.64 -0.82 -9.41
CA SER A 615 0.21 -1.99 -9.67
C SER A 615 -0.42 -3.27 -9.15
N GLY A 616 -0.96 -3.25 -7.93
CA GLY A 616 -1.66 -4.42 -7.37
C GLY A 616 -2.90 -4.80 -8.21
N GLY A 617 -3.71 -3.81 -8.59
CA GLY A 617 -4.84 -4.01 -9.50
C GLY A 617 -4.43 -4.51 -10.88
N LEU A 618 -3.36 -3.96 -11.47
CA LEU A 618 -2.80 -4.45 -12.75
C LEU A 618 -2.47 -5.94 -12.66
N LEU A 619 -1.78 -6.35 -11.60
CA LEU A 619 -1.40 -7.75 -11.38
C LEU A 619 -2.63 -8.65 -11.17
N MET A 620 -3.69 -8.16 -10.54
CA MET A 620 -4.97 -8.89 -10.47
C MET A 620 -5.61 -9.07 -11.85
N ALA A 621 -5.67 -8.01 -12.66
CA ALA A 621 -6.24 -8.07 -14.01
C ALA A 621 -5.43 -9.00 -14.94
N VAL A 622 -4.10 -8.98 -14.83
CA VAL A 622 -3.21 -9.92 -15.54
C VAL A 622 -3.43 -11.36 -15.09
N ALA A 623 -3.64 -11.61 -13.79
CA ALA A 623 -4.01 -12.94 -13.30
C ALA A 623 -5.37 -13.41 -13.87
N MET A 624 -6.35 -12.52 -13.99
CA MET A 624 -7.63 -12.83 -14.67
C MET A 624 -7.45 -13.10 -16.16
N LEU A 625 -6.58 -12.35 -16.85
CA LEU A 625 -6.21 -12.64 -18.25
C LEU A 625 -5.55 -14.02 -18.39
N ALA A 626 -4.71 -14.42 -17.43
CA ALA A 626 -3.99 -15.68 -17.46
C ALA A 626 -4.86 -16.90 -17.12
N ALA A 627 -5.71 -16.82 -16.10
CA ALA A 627 -6.41 -17.97 -15.53
C ALA A 627 -7.94 -17.84 -15.44
N GLY A 628 -8.50 -16.67 -15.74
CA GLY A 628 -9.93 -16.41 -15.59
C GLY A 628 -10.37 -16.34 -14.13
N TRP A 629 -11.60 -16.77 -13.88
CA TRP A 629 -12.25 -16.76 -12.56
C TRP A 629 -13.12 -18.02 -12.39
N GLU A 630 -13.67 -18.21 -11.20
CA GLU A 630 -14.49 -19.38 -10.87
C GLU A 630 -15.67 -19.56 -11.85
N GLY A 631 -15.79 -20.76 -12.41
CA GLY A 631 -16.80 -21.12 -13.40
C GLY A 631 -16.50 -20.66 -14.84
N LYS A 632 -15.40 -19.92 -15.04
CA LYS A 632 -14.89 -19.48 -16.36
C LYS A 632 -13.36 -19.53 -16.37
N GLU A 633 -12.79 -20.64 -15.97
CA GLU A 633 -11.35 -20.84 -15.88
C GLU A 633 -10.65 -20.81 -17.24
N GLY A 634 -9.32 -20.67 -17.21
CA GLY A 634 -8.44 -20.69 -18.38
C GLY A 634 -8.17 -19.31 -18.96
N SER A 635 -7.18 -19.26 -19.86
CA SER A 635 -6.72 -18.04 -20.52
C SER A 635 -7.87 -17.21 -21.11
N LYS A 636 -7.80 -15.90 -20.87
CA LYS A 636 -8.67 -14.85 -21.41
C LYS A 636 -7.86 -13.84 -22.23
N TRP A 637 -6.62 -14.14 -22.60
CA TRP A 637 -5.84 -13.29 -23.50
C TRP A 637 -6.60 -13.07 -24.82
N PRO A 638 -6.45 -11.89 -25.46
CA PRO A 638 -7.02 -11.68 -26.78
C PRO A 638 -6.60 -12.77 -27.79
N GLU A 639 -7.47 -13.12 -28.74
CA GLU A 639 -7.14 -14.13 -29.76
C GLU A 639 -5.91 -13.73 -30.58
N SER A 640 -5.72 -12.42 -30.79
CA SER A 640 -4.57 -11.83 -31.46
C SER A 640 -3.24 -12.05 -30.70
N TRP A 641 -3.30 -12.45 -29.43
CA TRP A 641 -2.18 -12.67 -28.52
C TRP A 641 -1.93 -14.17 -28.26
N GLY A 642 -2.12 -15.01 -29.28
CA GLY A 642 -1.94 -16.47 -29.18
C GLY A 642 -0.53 -16.96 -28.77
N GLY A 643 0.46 -16.05 -28.69
CA GLY A 643 1.80 -16.32 -28.15
C GLY A 643 1.93 -16.14 -26.63
N ALA A 644 0.89 -15.64 -25.94
CA ALA A 644 0.92 -15.45 -24.49
C ALA A 644 1.08 -16.79 -23.76
N ARG A 645 2.02 -16.86 -22.83
CA ARG A 645 2.25 -18.03 -21.97
C ARG A 645 2.10 -17.63 -20.53
N SER A 646 1.39 -18.44 -19.76
CA SER A 646 1.18 -18.20 -18.34
C SER A 646 1.22 -19.51 -17.57
N GLU A 647 1.87 -19.51 -16.41
CA GLU A 647 2.01 -20.69 -15.56
C GLU A 647 1.66 -20.39 -14.10
N ALA A 648 1.26 -21.44 -13.37
CA ALA A 648 0.93 -21.47 -11.94
C ALA A 648 -0.11 -20.45 -11.41
N PHE A 649 -0.73 -19.65 -12.28
CA PHE A 649 -1.87 -18.80 -11.91
C PHE A 649 -3.06 -19.61 -11.43
N ARG A 650 -3.81 -19.01 -10.50
CA ARG A 650 -5.09 -19.53 -10.04
C ARG A 650 -6.22 -18.63 -10.51
N PRO A 651 -7.39 -19.20 -10.84
CA PRO A 651 -8.56 -18.39 -11.18
C PRO A 651 -8.96 -17.54 -9.98
N VAL A 652 -9.33 -16.29 -10.26
CA VAL A 652 -9.91 -15.36 -9.27
C VAL A 652 -11.26 -15.90 -8.77
N LEU A 653 -11.79 -15.33 -7.67
CA LEU A 653 -13.14 -15.62 -7.19
C LEU A 653 -14.22 -15.35 -8.25
#